data_AF-S9UWH3-F1
#
_entry.id   AF-S9UWH3-F1
#
_cell.length_a   1.000
_cell.length_b   1.000
_cell.length_c   1.000
_cell.angle_alpha   90.00
_cell.angle_beta   90.00
_cell.angle_gamma   90.00
#
_symmetry.space_group_name_H-M   'P 1'
#
loop_
_entity.id
_entity.type
_entity.pdbx_description
1 polymer ?
#
loop_
_entity_poly.entity_id
_entity_poly.type
_entity_poly.pdbx_seq_one_letter_code
_entity_poly.pdbx_strand_id
1 'polypeptide(L)'
;MHVDGDALDLIISDFAGQESYHSHTCFLTRRSIFALVWKISAVEQDFHGTGISANEEERLYKWIAEVYAKFPTARIVLVATHLDELRVQAQHSVEAILTKVEKKLRSFMDRITPEAQTRQAPNRIVGNFAVSCKSRLIVAAGDRQRHLSGQTISTLLQYLTEIARDDCMADKEYPSAIISGRHAKLLDNILRLKECFPQKLIMPIGELVLMGVEVGIESDAELLQVARLLHSWDVLYVFHPYRLEENAVVMLRPQWLSRMAAALFSYAHILRTPLHLRSFIGGLEYIVSHAEQADMYLARRGYIRWPLARVLFAKPLADFVRHVPEDSDTLMCLELLQSMELLYAVQVQCDEYSVLEEETPTDPTHGRVVTSDTVTRYFVPSLAPFNVPAVLRRLAPLLFHGGVPVRITFNLLPDELWWRMQCRLHTHIHLISVHQPVSAMVTDELQEEEELLTDGYRIKEADDEHNRWRDAMWLQGDGCRVFLCREGRDAISIYAAEVAPGRSDDMLRDIVFALTDLLREYEGVKHKVRVGCPAPSCSGWLDERAVETTASVTCPTCGRHFDAETIATSGGGRQFSTDLLTETGELLSYSLPYASCVHLCSFLGIPYMGPVPATTAAPAEANAEAQDSAPHTEYLHALDKVVQAALFQYWMTRVEEMEKRKRMQEVEASPVLY
;
A
#
# COMPACT_ATOMS: atom_id res chain seq x y z
N MET A 1 25.20 2.65 27.36
CA MET A 1 24.82 3.33 28.63
C MET A 1 24.75 2.29 29.74
N HIS A 2 24.97 2.67 31.01
CA HIS A 2 24.84 1.72 32.12
C HIS A 2 23.60 2.07 32.96
N VAL A 3 22.74 1.09 33.22
CA VAL A 3 21.58 1.22 34.11
C VAL A 3 21.65 0.08 35.12
N ASP A 4 21.81 0.41 36.40
CA ASP A 4 21.96 -0.56 37.51
C ASP A 4 23.01 -1.66 37.28
N GLY A 5 24.11 -1.34 36.58
CA GLY A 5 25.20 -2.26 36.28
C GLY A 5 25.05 -3.03 34.97
N ASP A 6 23.89 -2.96 34.31
CA ASP A 6 23.66 -3.54 32.99
C ASP A 6 24.15 -2.59 31.90
N ALA A 7 24.90 -3.11 30.91
CA ALA A 7 25.28 -2.37 29.72
C ALA A 7 24.14 -2.45 28.67
N LEU A 8 23.58 -1.31 28.30
CA LEU A 8 22.58 -1.18 27.23
C LEU A 8 23.13 -0.39 26.05
N ASP A 9 22.92 -0.93 24.86
CA ASP A 9 23.15 -0.24 23.59
C ASP A 9 21.81 0.22 23.01
N LEU A 10 21.70 1.52 22.73
CA LEU A 10 20.53 2.13 22.13
C LEU A 10 20.85 2.49 20.69
N ILE A 11 20.05 1.97 19.76
CA ILE A 11 20.09 2.33 18.35
C ILE A 11 18.99 3.35 18.10
N ILE A 12 19.37 4.52 17.59
CA ILE A 12 18.44 5.59 17.23
C ILE A 12 18.26 5.57 15.72
N SER A 13 17.05 5.24 15.29
CA SER A 13 16.64 5.26 13.88
C SER A 13 15.72 6.46 13.64
N ASP A 14 16.11 7.34 12.72
CA ASP A 14 15.28 8.44 12.24
C ASP A 14 14.69 8.07 10.87
N PHE A 15 13.38 8.21 10.77
CA PHE A 15 12.59 7.85 9.61
C PHE A 15 12.12 9.08 8.82
N ALA A 16 12.61 10.28 9.13
CA ALA A 16 12.39 11.53 8.39
C ALA A 16 10.91 11.85 8.06
N GLY A 17 9.95 11.22 8.74
CA GLY A 17 8.52 11.35 8.49
C GLY A 17 8.00 10.76 7.19
N GLN A 18 8.75 9.94 6.44
CA GLN A 18 8.25 9.33 5.20
C GLN A 18 7.45 8.06 5.50
N GLU A 19 6.12 8.22 5.51
CA GLU A 19 5.14 7.23 5.98
C GLU A 19 5.00 6.00 5.09
N SER A 20 5.42 6.08 3.82
CA SER A 20 5.14 5.03 2.83
C SER A 20 6.08 3.83 2.92
N TYR A 21 7.30 4.02 3.44
CA TYR A 21 8.33 2.98 3.45
C TYR A 21 8.91 2.72 4.84
N HIS A 22 9.08 3.76 5.66
CA HIS A 22 9.62 3.55 6.99
C HIS A 22 8.64 2.86 7.95
N SER A 23 7.38 2.72 7.55
CA SER A 23 6.44 1.83 8.22
C SER A 23 6.80 0.35 8.04
N HIS A 24 7.61 -0.02 7.03
CA HIS A 24 7.88 -1.42 6.69
C HIS A 24 8.36 -2.25 7.88
N THR A 25 7.87 -3.48 7.96
CA THR A 25 8.15 -4.44 9.05
C THR A 25 9.64 -4.75 9.20
N CYS A 26 10.44 -4.56 8.14
CA CYS A 26 11.89 -4.65 8.22
C CYS A 26 12.55 -3.52 9.02
N PHE A 27 11.95 -2.33 9.15
CA PHE A 27 12.56 -1.21 9.89
C PHE A 27 12.01 -1.00 11.27
N LEU A 28 10.75 -1.36 11.47
CA LEU A 28 10.11 -1.28 12.77
C LEU A 28 10.26 -2.64 13.44
N THR A 29 10.80 -2.67 14.66
CA THR A 29 11.07 -3.92 15.40
C THR A 29 10.36 -3.94 16.76
N ARG A 30 10.09 -5.14 17.28
CA ARG A 30 9.33 -5.35 18.54
C ARG A 30 10.03 -4.82 19.79
N ARG A 31 11.36 -4.73 19.77
CA ARG A 31 12.21 -4.22 20.87
C ARG A 31 12.55 -2.74 20.71
N SER A 32 11.56 -1.96 20.28
CA SER A 32 11.71 -0.54 20.01
C SER A 32 10.79 0.29 20.89
N ILE A 33 11.28 1.45 21.32
CA ILE A 33 10.45 2.53 21.84
C ILE A 33 10.21 3.51 20.69
N PHE A 34 8.95 3.72 20.35
CA PHE A 34 8.57 4.58 19.24
C PHE A 34 8.38 6.01 19.73
N ALA A 35 9.27 6.91 19.30
CA ALA A 35 9.16 8.33 19.58
C ALA A 35 8.34 9.03 18.49
N LEU A 36 7.12 9.42 18.82
CA LEU A 36 6.26 10.20 17.93
C LEU A 36 6.50 11.69 18.17
N VAL A 37 7.18 12.30 17.21
CA VAL A 37 7.56 13.71 17.26
C VAL A 37 6.52 14.54 16.53
N TRP A 38 6.00 15.58 17.17
CA TRP A 38 4.99 16.48 16.60
C TRP A 38 5.30 17.94 16.90
N LYS A 39 4.76 18.85 16.10
CA LYS A 39 5.00 20.28 16.28
C LYS A 39 3.98 20.89 17.25
N ILE A 40 4.44 21.43 18.37
CA ILE A 40 3.54 22.03 19.38
C ILE A 40 3.02 23.40 18.97
N SER A 41 3.67 24.10 18.04
CA SER A 41 3.33 25.44 17.57
C SER A 41 2.83 25.41 16.12
N ALA A 42 1.51 25.39 15.93
CA ALA A 42 0.88 25.58 14.63
C ALA A 42 0.09 26.89 14.63
N VAL A 43 0.13 27.64 13.52
CA VAL A 43 -0.52 28.96 13.36
C VAL A 43 -2.04 28.88 13.61
N GLU A 44 -2.64 27.71 13.46
CA GLU A 44 -4.06 27.39 13.69
C GLU A 44 -4.42 27.04 15.15
N GLN A 45 -3.45 27.00 16.06
CA GLN A 45 -3.71 26.74 17.49
C GLN A 45 -4.19 28.01 18.19
N ASP A 46 -5.44 28.37 17.97
CA ASP A 46 -6.15 29.22 18.90
C ASP A 46 -6.33 28.49 20.24
N PHE A 47 -6.17 29.22 21.34
CA PHE A 47 -6.22 28.72 22.73
C PHE A 47 -7.56 28.04 23.13
N HIS A 48 -8.56 28.06 22.24
CA HIS A 48 -9.84 27.38 22.37
C HIS A 48 -9.94 26.07 21.56
N GLY A 49 -8.95 25.74 20.73
CA GLY A 49 -8.88 24.55 19.88
C GLY A 49 -8.40 23.28 20.58
N THR A 50 -8.25 22.17 19.84
CA THR A 50 -7.98 20.84 20.40
C THR A 50 -6.56 20.62 20.96
N GLY A 51 -5.68 21.64 20.88
CA GLY A 51 -4.28 21.59 21.35
C GLY A 51 -3.29 21.10 20.28
N ILE A 52 -3.78 20.60 19.16
CA ILE A 52 -3.01 20.11 18.00
C ILE A 52 -3.73 20.52 16.71
N SER A 53 -3.00 20.75 15.61
CA SER A 53 -3.59 20.99 14.29
C SER A 53 -4.20 19.71 13.72
N ALA A 54 -5.19 19.83 12.82
CA ALA A 54 -5.83 18.66 12.21
C ALA A 54 -4.82 17.80 11.43
N ASN A 55 -3.87 18.44 10.74
CA ASN A 55 -2.84 17.74 9.97
C ASN A 55 -1.86 16.95 10.86
N GLU A 56 -1.39 17.55 11.96
CA GLU A 56 -0.50 16.87 12.91
C GLU A 56 -1.23 15.73 13.64
N GLU A 57 -2.51 15.93 13.97
CA GLU A 57 -3.34 14.89 14.54
C GLU A 57 -3.52 13.69 13.60
N GLU A 58 -3.87 13.93 12.33
CA GLU A 58 -4.03 12.86 11.35
C GLU A 58 -2.72 12.08 11.16
N ARG A 59 -1.60 12.80 11.10
CA ARG A 59 -0.25 12.21 11.03
C ARG A 59 0.05 11.33 12.23
N LEU A 60 -0.23 11.80 13.45
CA LEU A 60 -0.04 10.98 14.66
C LEU A 60 -0.95 9.76 14.67
N TYR A 61 -2.23 9.89 14.28
CA TYR A 61 -3.12 8.72 14.16
C TYR A 61 -2.61 7.70 13.16
N LYS A 62 -2.05 8.17 12.04
CA LYS A 62 -1.46 7.28 11.05
C LYS A 62 -0.26 6.53 11.61
N TRP A 63 0.70 7.20 12.24
CA TRP A 63 1.86 6.52 12.85
C TRP A 63 1.48 5.58 14.00
N ILE A 64 0.53 5.98 14.85
CA ILE A 64 0.01 5.10 15.91
C ILE A 64 -0.63 3.87 15.30
N ALA A 65 -1.42 4.01 14.23
CA ALA A 65 -2.04 2.88 13.56
C ALA A 65 -0.98 1.94 12.96
N GLU A 66 0.05 2.47 12.29
CA GLU A 66 1.14 1.68 11.70
C GLU A 66 1.94 0.91 12.75
N VAL A 67 2.31 1.57 13.87
CA VAL A 67 3.02 0.93 14.98
C VAL A 67 2.15 -0.12 15.65
N TYR A 68 0.89 0.22 15.97
CA TYR A 68 -0.02 -0.70 16.64
C TYR A 68 -0.35 -1.92 15.75
N ALA A 69 -0.48 -1.72 14.44
CA ALA A 69 -0.73 -2.80 13.49
C ALA A 69 0.28 -3.93 13.61
N LYS A 70 1.57 -3.58 13.75
CA LYS A 70 2.68 -4.52 13.80
C LYS A 70 3.02 -4.95 15.23
N PHE A 71 3.06 -3.99 16.14
CA PHE A 71 3.52 -4.16 17.52
C PHE A 71 2.48 -3.62 18.50
N PRO A 72 1.41 -4.38 18.78
CA PRO A 72 0.30 -3.91 19.61
C PRO A 72 0.68 -3.61 21.07
N THR A 73 1.82 -4.11 21.53
CA THR A 73 2.39 -3.90 22.86
C THR A 73 3.52 -2.87 22.89
N ALA A 74 3.84 -2.23 21.75
CA ALA A 74 4.92 -1.28 21.66
C ALA A 74 4.75 -0.08 22.60
N ARG A 75 5.86 0.41 23.14
CA ARG A 75 5.89 1.65 23.92
C ARG A 75 5.98 2.83 22.99
N ILE A 76 5.12 3.82 23.23
CA ILE A 76 5.10 5.07 22.49
C ILE A 76 5.45 6.21 23.45
N VAL A 77 6.41 7.03 23.07
CA VAL A 77 6.68 8.31 23.73
C VAL A 77 6.28 9.44 22.81
N LEU A 78 5.55 10.42 23.34
CA LEU A 78 5.14 11.61 22.60
C LEU A 78 6.14 12.73 22.87
N VAL A 79 6.66 13.34 21.81
CA VAL A 79 7.64 14.43 21.91
C VAL A 79 7.16 15.62 21.11
N ALA A 80 6.65 16.63 21.82
CA ALA A 80 6.24 17.90 21.28
C ALA A 80 7.47 18.81 21.10
N THR A 81 7.73 19.23 19.87
CA THR A 81 8.86 20.10 19.51
C THR A 81 8.41 21.54 19.32
N HIS A 82 9.36 22.46 19.18
CA HIS A 82 9.09 23.89 18.94
C HIS A 82 8.37 24.58 20.11
N LEU A 83 8.62 24.13 21.34
CA LEU A 83 8.11 24.79 22.56
C LEU A 83 8.43 26.29 22.59
N ASP A 84 9.59 26.66 22.04
CA ASP A 84 10.09 28.04 21.97
C ASP A 84 9.29 28.98 21.05
N GLU A 85 8.41 28.44 20.21
CA GLU A 85 7.53 29.20 19.31
C GLU A 85 6.15 29.46 19.93
N LEU A 86 5.81 28.80 21.05
CA LEU A 86 4.56 29.09 21.75
C LEU A 86 4.57 30.49 22.34
N ARG A 87 3.44 31.20 22.20
CA ARG A 87 3.22 32.51 22.84
C ARG A 87 3.24 32.43 24.36
N VAL A 88 2.72 31.33 24.91
CA VAL A 88 2.66 31.06 26.35
C VAL A 88 3.45 29.78 26.63
N GLN A 89 4.60 29.93 27.29
CA GLN A 89 5.53 28.84 27.61
C GLN A 89 5.47 28.46 29.10
N ALA A 90 4.49 28.97 29.84
CA ALA A 90 4.29 28.63 31.24
C ALA A 90 4.06 27.11 31.37
N GLN A 91 4.79 26.46 32.27
CA GLN A 91 4.78 25.01 32.45
C GLN A 91 3.37 24.42 32.54
N HIS A 92 2.50 25.02 33.36
CA HIS A 92 1.11 24.57 33.52
C HIS A 92 0.30 24.62 32.20
N SER A 93 0.51 25.65 31.38
CA SER A 93 -0.16 25.79 30.09
C SER A 93 0.29 24.70 29.11
N VAL A 94 1.60 24.41 29.09
CA VAL A 94 2.19 23.37 28.24
C VAL A 94 1.72 21.99 28.70
N GLU A 95 1.75 21.71 30.00
CA GLU A 95 1.24 20.46 30.60
C GLU A 95 -0.23 20.22 30.23
N ALA A 96 -1.07 21.26 30.21
CA ALA A 96 -2.46 21.16 29.81
C ALA A 96 -2.63 20.78 28.33
N ILE A 97 -1.82 21.35 27.43
CA ILE A 97 -1.81 20.98 26.00
C ILE A 97 -1.40 19.52 25.83
N LEU A 98 -0.28 19.13 26.44
CA LEU A 98 0.23 17.76 26.38
C LEU A 98 -0.81 16.76 26.89
N THR A 99 -1.43 17.01 28.05
CA THR A 99 -2.47 16.16 28.63
C THR A 99 -3.68 16.01 27.70
N LYS A 100 -4.09 17.09 27.04
CA LYS A 100 -5.21 17.08 26.08
C LYS A 100 -4.90 16.22 24.86
N VAL A 101 -3.71 16.35 24.29
CA VAL A 101 -3.24 15.54 23.16
C VAL A 101 -3.16 14.07 23.57
N GLU A 102 -2.54 13.77 24.71
CA GLU A 102 -2.44 12.40 25.21
C GLU A 102 -3.80 11.75 25.39
N LYS A 103 -4.77 12.45 25.98
CA LYS A 103 -6.14 11.95 26.15
C LYS A 103 -6.79 11.61 24.81
N LYS A 104 -6.59 12.47 23.80
CA LYS A 104 -7.14 12.28 22.45
C LYS A 104 -6.53 11.05 21.78
N LEU A 105 -5.21 10.91 21.84
CA LEU A 105 -4.48 9.77 21.29
C LEU A 105 -4.83 8.46 22.02
N ARG A 106 -4.96 8.47 23.35
CA ARG A 106 -5.44 7.32 24.12
C ARG A 106 -6.84 6.89 23.67
N SER A 107 -7.76 7.83 23.50
CA SER A 107 -9.10 7.52 22.98
C SER A 107 -9.07 6.89 21.58
N PHE A 108 -8.17 7.34 20.70
CA PHE A 108 -7.96 6.71 19.41
C PHE A 108 -7.40 5.28 19.54
N MET A 109 -6.41 5.08 20.42
CA MET A 109 -5.83 3.77 20.69
C MET A 109 -6.85 2.80 21.28
N ASP A 110 -7.74 3.26 22.16
CA ASP A 110 -8.82 2.45 22.73
C ASP A 110 -9.81 2.02 21.65
N ARG A 111 -10.10 2.89 20.67
CA ARG A 111 -10.99 2.58 19.55
C ARG A 111 -10.43 1.50 18.62
N ILE A 112 -9.14 1.53 18.33
CA ILE A 112 -8.49 0.54 17.44
C ILE A 112 -8.14 -0.77 18.16
N THR A 113 -8.20 -0.79 19.50
CA THR A 113 -7.87 -1.98 20.31
C THR A 113 -9.10 -2.85 20.54
N PRO A 114 -9.06 -4.15 20.19
CA PRO A 114 -10.13 -5.07 20.50
C PRO A 114 -10.36 -5.21 22.02
N GLU A 115 -11.62 -5.32 22.44
CA GLU A 115 -12.03 -5.41 23.86
C GLU A 115 -11.30 -6.49 24.67
N ALA A 116 -10.96 -7.61 24.03
CA ALA A 116 -10.23 -8.72 24.66
C ALA A 116 -8.78 -8.33 25.05
N GLN A 117 -8.14 -7.42 24.30
CA GLN A 117 -6.77 -6.96 24.55
C GLN A 117 -6.71 -5.78 25.53
N THR A 118 -7.80 -5.02 25.67
CA THR A 118 -7.89 -3.86 26.59
C THR A 118 -7.63 -4.26 28.05
N ARG A 119 -7.96 -5.49 28.44
CA ARG A 119 -7.74 -6.00 29.82
C ARG A 119 -6.30 -6.37 30.13
N GLN A 120 -5.43 -6.50 29.13
CA GLN A 120 -4.04 -6.97 29.27
C GLN A 120 -2.99 -5.98 28.80
N ALA A 121 -3.36 -4.84 28.20
CA ALA A 121 -2.40 -3.87 27.67
C ALA A 121 -1.92 -2.90 28.77
N PRO A 122 -0.71 -3.05 29.34
CA PRO A 122 -0.14 -2.00 30.16
C PRO A 122 0.05 -0.74 29.32
N ASN A 123 -0.28 0.42 29.89
CA ASN A 123 -0.16 1.77 29.31
C ASN A 123 0.83 1.87 28.13
N ARG A 124 0.29 2.05 26.92
CA ARG A 124 1.07 2.13 25.67
C ARG A 124 1.82 3.44 25.49
N ILE A 125 1.23 4.56 25.94
CA ILE A 125 1.95 5.83 26.01
C ILE A 125 2.69 5.88 27.34
N VAL A 126 4.02 5.80 27.27
CA VAL A 126 4.92 5.76 28.43
C VAL A 126 5.34 7.14 28.91
N GLY A 127 5.25 8.16 28.05
CA GLY A 127 5.52 9.53 28.44
C GLY A 127 5.10 10.53 27.37
N ASN A 128 4.93 11.78 27.79
CA ASN A 128 4.57 12.89 26.92
C ASN A 128 5.34 14.14 27.33
N PHE A 129 6.22 14.60 26.44
CA PHE A 129 7.22 15.61 26.73
C PHE A 129 7.16 16.74 25.72
N ALA A 130 7.38 17.98 26.15
CA ALA A 130 7.70 19.10 25.28
C ALA A 130 9.18 19.46 25.44
N VAL A 131 9.86 19.72 24.32
CA VAL A 131 11.29 20.05 24.29
C VAL A 131 11.52 21.45 23.73
N SER A 132 12.45 22.18 24.34
CA SER A 132 12.90 23.51 23.93
C SER A 132 14.37 23.48 23.54
N CYS A 133 14.72 24.06 22.39
CA CYS A 133 16.10 24.21 21.96
C CYS A 133 16.78 25.42 22.62
N LYS A 134 16.02 26.46 23.01
CA LYS A 134 16.57 27.64 23.67
C LYS A 134 16.93 27.37 25.14
N SER A 135 16.01 26.76 25.88
CA SER A 135 16.22 26.42 27.29
C SER A 135 16.98 25.11 27.48
N ARG A 136 16.92 24.20 26.47
CA ARG A 136 17.42 22.81 26.56
C ARG A 136 16.77 22.00 27.69
N LEU A 137 15.62 22.46 28.16
CA LEU A 137 14.81 21.83 29.19
C LEU A 137 13.62 21.10 28.58
N ILE A 138 13.10 20.14 29.34
CA ILE A 138 11.89 19.40 29.01
C ILE A 138 10.74 19.80 29.93
N VAL A 139 9.51 19.77 29.41
CA VAL A 139 8.28 19.82 30.21
C VAL A 139 7.58 18.48 30.03
N ALA A 140 7.33 17.77 31.12
CA ALA A 140 6.66 16.47 31.10
C ALA A 140 5.21 16.59 31.60
N ALA A 141 4.30 15.90 30.93
CA ALA A 141 2.92 15.77 31.38
C ALA A 141 2.66 14.41 32.04
N GLY A 142 1.69 14.37 32.94
CA GLY A 142 1.28 13.17 33.68
C GLY A 142 1.93 13.06 35.07
N ASP A 143 1.19 12.49 36.03
CA ASP A 143 1.59 12.44 37.44
C ASP A 143 2.89 11.65 37.66
N ARG A 144 3.15 10.63 36.83
CA ARG A 144 4.34 9.78 36.95
C ARG A 144 5.60 10.48 36.46
N GLN A 145 5.49 11.31 35.43
CA GLN A 145 6.64 11.95 34.76
C GLN A 145 6.85 13.41 35.17
N ARG A 146 5.94 14.00 35.97
CA ARG A 146 6.01 15.41 36.40
C ARG A 146 7.34 15.80 37.07
N HIS A 147 8.00 14.85 37.75
CA HIS A 147 9.32 15.05 38.35
C HIS A 147 10.45 15.29 37.33
N LEU A 148 10.22 14.95 36.06
CA LEU A 148 11.14 15.18 34.94
C LEU A 148 10.99 16.58 34.34
N SER A 149 9.93 17.32 34.65
CA SER A 149 9.75 18.69 34.18
C SER A 149 10.86 19.62 34.71
N GLY A 150 11.44 20.43 33.83
CA GLY A 150 12.56 21.31 34.15
C GLY A 150 13.94 20.62 34.09
N GLN A 151 13.99 19.32 33.77
CA GLN A 151 15.24 18.59 33.57
C GLN A 151 15.79 18.77 32.14
N THR A 152 17.01 18.27 31.92
CA THR A 152 17.68 18.32 30.60
C THR A 152 17.19 17.21 29.66
N ILE A 153 17.43 17.37 28.36
CA ILE A 153 17.16 16.33 27.34
C ILE A 153 17.91 15.02 27.65
N SER A 154 19.11 15.08 28.25
CA SER A 154 19.85 13.87 28.65
C SER A 154 19.09 13.01 29.66
N THR A 155 18.31 13.65 30.54
CA THR A 155 17.45 12.96 31.51
C THR A 155 16.31 12.21 30.81
N LEU A 156 15.77 12.75 29.72
CA LEU A 156 14.79 12.04 28.90
C LEU A 156 15.41 10.78 28.27
N LEU A 157 16.63 10.86 27.74
CA LEU A 157 17.32 9.67 27.21
C LEU A 157 17.56 8.61 28.28
N GLN A 158 17.95 9.02 29.49
CA GLN A 158 18.12 8.11 30.61
C GLN A 158 16.80 7.41 30.99
N TYR A 159 15.70 8.17 31.07
CA TYR A 159 14.36 7.62 31.30
C TYR A 159 13.94 6.61 30.23
N LEU A 160 14.21 6.88 28.95
CA LEU A 160 13.94 5.94 27.86
C LEU A 160 14.83 4.69 27.96
N THR A 161 16.06 4.82 28.45
CA THR A 161 16.96 3.68 28.68
C THR A 161 16.43 2.77 29.79
N GLU A 162 15.89 3.34 30.86
CA GLU A 162 15.24 2.60 31.95
C GLU A 162 14.03 1.82 31.43
N ILE A 163 13.18 2.44 30.62
CA ILE A 163 12.05 1.75 29.97
C ILE A 163 12.53 0.60 29.07
N ALA A 164 13.56 0.84 28.25
CA ALA A 164 14.09 -0.16 27.33
C ALA A 164 14.63 -1.39 28.10
N ARG A 165 15.29 -1.14 29.24
CA ARG A 165 15.75 -2.21 30.14
C ARG A 165 14.57 -3.02 30.69
N ASP A 166 13.57 -2.35 31.24
CA ASP A 166 12.39 -3.01 31.81
C ASP A 166 11.69 -3.89 30.76
N ASP A 167 11.53 -3.39 29.54
CA ASP A 167 10.91 -4.14 28.44
C ASP A 167 11.79 -5.33 28.00
N CYS A 168 13.12 -5.20 27.98
CA CYS A 168 14.02 -6.34 27.69
C CYS A 168 13.93 -7.43 28.77
N MET A 169 13.76 -7.04 30.04
CA MET A 169 13.62 -7.97 31.16
C MET A 169 12.24 -8.62 31.20
N ALA A 170 11.20 -7.90 30.76
CA ALA A 170 9.82 -8.37 30.71
C ALA A 170 9.44 -9.06 29.39
N ASP A 171 10.35 -9.14 28.42
CA ASP A 171 10.12 -9.79 27.13
C ASP A 171 9.73 -11.26 27.36
N LYS A 172 8.54 -11.65 26.90
CA LYS A 172 8.00 -13.00 27.08
C LYS A 172 8.64 -14.03 26.15
N GLU A 173 9.13 -13.60 24.99
CA GLU A 173 9.66 -14.47 23.95
C GLU A 173 11.15 -14.69 24.14
N TYR A 174 11.87 -13.65 24.58
CA TYR A 174 13.32 -13.69 24.82
C TYR A 174 13.73 -12.90 26.07
N PRO A 175 13.39 -13.34 27.29
CA PRO A 175 13.89 -12.66 28.48
C PRO A 175 15.42 -12.61 28.45
N SER A 176 16.04 -11.44 28.72
CA SER A 176 17.50 -11.27 28.65
C SER A 176 18.29 -12.31 29.46
N ALA A 177 17.70 -12.82 30.56
CA ALA A 177 18.30 -13.85 31.41
C ALA A 177 18.32 -15.27 30.79
N ILE A 178 17.66 -15.51 29.65
CA ILE A 178 17.45 -16.85 29.05
C ILE A 178 18.12 -16.96 27.67
N ILE A 179 18.82 -15.93 27.19
CA ILE A 179 19.54 -16.01 25.91
C ILE A 179 20.64 -17.07 26.02
N SER A 180 20.48 -18.16 25.27
CA SER A 180 21.41 -19.28 25.29
C SER A 180 22.81 -18.87 24.83
N GLY A 181 23.84 -19.43 25.45
CA GLY A 181 25.24 -19.17 25.07
C GLY A 181 25.54 -19.49 23.60
N ARG A 182 24.79 -20.41 22.97
CA ARG A 182 24.93 -20.68 21.52
C ARG A 182 24.38 -19.55 20.65
N HIS A 183 23.34 -18.84 21.09
CA HIS A 183 22.83 -17.66 20.36
C HIS A 183 23.85 -16.52 20.41
N ALA A 184 24.47 -16.33 21.57
CA ALA A 184 25.56 -15.35 21.72
C ALA A 184 26.77 -15.69 20.83
N LYS A 185 27.15 -16.97 20.73
CA LYS A 185 28.21 -17.41 19.81
C LYS A 185 27.85 -17.18 18.34
N LEU A 186 26.59 -17.41 17.94
CA LEU A 186 26.14 -17.11 16.58
C LEU A 186 26.22 -15.61 16.29
N LEU A 187 25.79 -14.77 17.23
CA LEU A 187 25.95 -13.32 17.16
C LEU A 187 27.42 -12.94 16.96
N ASP A 188 28.32 -13.46 17.79
CA ASP A 188 29.77 -13.20 17.67
C ASP A 188 30.32 -13.60 16.30
N ASN A 189 29.91 -14.77 15.77
CA ASN A 189 30.32 -15.22 14.44
C ASN A 189 29.83 -14.26 13.34
N ILE A 190 28.59 -13.78 13.42
CA ILE A 190 28.02 -12.81 12.47
C ILE A 190 28.72 -11.45 12.58
N LEU A 191 29.02 -10.99 13.79
CA LEU A 191 29.75 -9.74 14.00
C LEU A 191 31.18 -9.84 13.46
N ARG A 192 31.88 -10.96 13.70
CA ARG A 192 33.20 -11.22 13.11
C ARG A 192 33.16 -11.29 11.59
N LEU A 193 32.13 -11.91 11.01
CA LEU A 193 31.94 -11.94 9.56
C LEU A 193 31.84 -10.51 9.00
N LYS A 194 31.04 -9.66 9.65
CA LYS A 194 30.89 -8.25 9.28
C LYS A 194 32.18 -7.45 9.43
N GLU A 195 33.03 -7.78 10.40
CA GLU A 195 34.34 -7.15 10.58
C GLU A 195 35.33 -7.60 9.50
N CYS A 196 35.37 -8.90 9.21
CA CYS A 196 36.26 -9.49 8.20
C CYS A 196 35.86 -9.08 6.78
N PHE A 197 34.56 -8.94 6.53
CA PHE A 197 33.99 -8.61 5.22
C PHE A 197 33.10 -7.36 5.33
N PRO A 198 33.68 -6.16 5.48
CA PRO A 198 32.93 -4.93 5.68
C PRO A 198 31.98 -4.61 4.53
N GLN A 199 32.34 -5.01 3.30
CA GLN A 199 31.57 -4.82 2.07
C GLN A 199 30.55 -5.95 1.80
N LYS A 200 30.39 -6.95 2.69
CA LYS A 200 29.36 -7.99 2.51
C LYS A 200 28.00 -7.46 2.96
N LEU A 201 27.10 -7.25 2.00
CA LEU A 201 25.72 -6.77 2.24
C LEU A 201 24.77 -7.92 2.61
N ILE A 202 24.81 -8.99 1.83
CA ILE A 202 23.90 -10.12 1.92
C ILE A 202 24.66 -11.41 2.21
N MET A 203 23.96 -12.38 2.77
CA MET A 203 24.45 -13.71 3.04
C MET A 203 23.39 -14.72 2.60
N PRO A 204 23.73 -15.73 1.78
CA PRO A 204 22.82 -16.83 1.46
C PRO A 204 22.31 -17.50 2.73
N ILE A 205 21.04 -17.91 2.76
CA ILE A 205 20.45 -18.52 3.95
C ILE A 205 21.20 -19.79 4.39
N GLY A 206 21.75 -20.55 3.42
CA GLY A 206 22.55 -21.74 3.69
C GLY A 206 23.81 -21.45 4.51
N GLU A 207 24.44 -20.28 4.35
CA GLU A 207 25.58 -19.89 5.20
C GLU A 207 25.14 -19.64 6.65
N LEU A 208 23.97 -19.02 6.86
CA LEU A 208 23.42 -18.84 8.22
C LEU A 208 23.11 -20.18 8.88
N VAL A 209 22.55 -21.12 8.11
CA VAL A 209 22.27 -22.49 8.59
C VAL A 209 23.55 -23.17 9.03
N LEU A 210 24.61 -23.13 8.22
CA LEU A 210 25.91 -23.70 8.58
C LEU A 210 26.49 -23.09 9.86
N MET A 211 26.47 -21.75 9.99
CA MET A 211 26.92 -21.07 11.21
C MET A 211 26.09 -21.49 12.43
N GLY A 212 24.78 -21.69 12.27
CA GLY A 212 23.89 -22.19 13.31
C GLY A 212 24.27 -23.60 13.76
N VAL A 213 24.50 -24.52 12.82
CA VAL A 213 24.91 -25.90 13.12
C VAL A 213 26.26 -25.92 13.84
N GLU A 214 27.23 -25.10 13.43
CA GLU A 214 28.55 -25.02 14.07
C GLU A 214 28.50 -24.61 15.55
N VAL A 215 27.50 -23.82 15.95
CA VAL A 215 27.30 -23.43 17.35
C VAL A 215 26.34 -24.35 18.12
N GLY A 216 25.81 -25.39 17.47
CA GLY A 216 24.91 -26.39 18.06
C GLY A 216 23.43 -25.98 18.07
N ILE A 217 22.98 -25.24 17.06
CA ILE A 217 21.54 -25.08 16.75
C ILE A 217 21.11 -26.26 15.89
N GLU A 218 20.13 -27.03 16.36
CA GLU A 218 19.78 -28.34 15.78
C GLU A 218 18.49 -28.31 14.94
N SER A 219 17.76 -27.19 14.93
CA SER A 219 16.48 -27.09 14.22
C SER A 219 16.28 -25.74 13.52
N ASP A 220 15.58 -25.76 12.39
CA ASP A 220 15.20 -24.55 11.65
C ASP A 220 14.30 -23.63 12.47
N ALA A 221 13.44 -24.22 13.31
CA ALA A 221 12.58 -23.47 14.22
C ALA A 221 13.41 -22.65 15.22
N GLU A 222 14.45 -23.26 15.81
CA GLU A 222 15.38 -22.55 16.68
C GLU A 222 16.20 -21.50 15.91
N LEU A 223 16.71 -21.84 14.73
CA LEU A 223 17.49 -20.88 13.93
C LEU A 223 16.66 -19.66 13.52
N LEU A 224 15.40 -19.88 13.11
CA LEU A 224 14.45 -18.81 12.82
C LEU A 224 14.18 -17.96 14.07
N GLN A 225 14.03 -18.61 15.22
CA GLN A 225 13.87 -17.94 16.51
C GLN A 225 15.07 -17.00 16.79
N VAL A 226 16.30 -17.48 16.62
CA VAL A 226 17.50 -16.67 16.80
C VAL A 226 17.60 -15.56 15.74
N ALA A 227 17.30 -15.85 14.48
CA ALA A 227 17.33 -14.87 13.41
C ALA A 227 16.35 -13.71 13.67
N ARG A 228 15.15 -14.00 14.19
CA ARG A 228 14.17 -12.97 14.61
C ARG A 228 14.67 -12.14 15.78
N LEU A 229 15.36 -12.74 16.74
CA LEU A 229 16.00 -12.01 17.83
C LEU A 229 17.08 -11.05 17.30
N LEU A 230 17.97 -11.54 16.43
CA LEU A 230 19.01 -10.73 15.80
C LEU A 230 18.43 -9.62 14.91
N HIS A 231 17.30 -9.89 14.24
CA HIS A 231 16.53 -8.86 13.52
C HIS A 231 16.03 -7.78 14.47
N SER A 232 15.46 -8.16 15.61
CA SER A 232 14.97 -7.18 16.58
C SER A 232 16.07 -6.29 17.17
N TRP A 233 17.34 -6.71 17.07
CA TRP A 233 18.52 -5.96 17.50
C TRP A 233 19.22 -5.20 16.36
N ASP A 234 18.63 -5.14 15.17
CA ASP A 234 19.22 -4.50 13.99
C ASP A 234 20.57 -5.14 13.56
N VAL A 235 20.80 -6.40 13.93
CA VAL A 235 22.01 -7.14 13.57
C VAL A 235 21.89 -7.72 12.17
N LEU A 236 20.78 -8.35 11.81
CA LEU A 236 20.56 -8.84 10.45
C LEU A 236 19.09 -8.75 10.12
N TYR A 237 18.70 -8.65 8.85
CA TYR A 237 17.29 -8.79 8.48
C TYR A 237 17.03 -10.07 7.72
N VAL A 238 15.93 -10.70 8.11
CA VAL A 238 15.23 -11.74 7.35
C VAL A 238 14.00 -11.10 6.74
N PHE A 239 13.74 -11.36 5.46
CA PHE A 239 12.62 -10.80 4.71
C PHE A 239 11.30 -11.49 5.09
N HIS A 240 11.37 -12.80 5.37
CA HIS A 240 10.22 -13.60 5.83
C HIS A 240 10.46 -14.07 7.27
N PRO A 241 10.03 -13.31 8.29
CA PRO A 241 10.35 -13.59 9.69
C PRO A 241 9.58 -14.79 10.27
N TYR A 242 8.68 -15.43 9.52
CA TYR A 242 7.89 -16.58 9.98
C TYR A 242 8.27 -17.90 9.32
N ARG A 243 9.06 -17.88 8.26
CA ARG A 243 9.46 -19.06 7.49
C ARG A 243 10.88 -18.92 7.00
N LEU A 244 11.78 -19.73 7.54
CA LEU A 244 13.20 -19.68 7.18
C LEU A 244 13.41 -20.03 5.70
N GLU A 245 12.69 -21.04 5.21
CA GLU A 245 12.75 -21.59 3.84
C GLU A 245 12.37 -20.61 2.73
N GLU A 246 11.56 -19.59 3.03
CA GLU A 246 11.18 -18.55 2.07
C GLU A 246 12.27 -17.47 1.91
N ASN A 247 13.27 -17.44 2.81
CA ASN A 247 14.37 -16.50 2.70
C ASN A 247 15.48 -17.09 1.83
N ALA A 248 15.70 -16.56 0.62
CA ALA A 248 16.87 -16.90 -0.18
C ALA A 248 18.17 -16.33 0.42
N VAL A 249 18.07 -15.11 0.95
CA VAL A 249 19.19 -14.35 1.50
C VAL A 249 18.83 -13.66 2.81
N VAL A 250 19.85 -13.34 3.59
CA VAL A 250 19.80 -12.59 4.83
C VAL A 250 20.58 -11.30 4.64
N MET A 251 19.99 -10.17 5.04
CA MET A 251 20.63 -8.86 4.96
C MET A 251 21.53 -8.64 6.17
N LEU A 252 22.83 -8.51 5.97
CA LEU A 252 23.80 -8.25 7.04
C LEU A 252 23.87 -6.78 7.45
N ARG A 253 23.44 -5.84 6.58
CA ARG A 253 23.53 -4.40 6.83
C ARG A 253 22.17 -3.70 6.76
N PRO A 254 21.28 -3.93 7.74
CA PRO A 254 20.03 -3.24 7.93
C PRO A 254 20.01 -1.73 7.64
N GLN A 255 20.93 -0.98 8.24
CA GLN A 255 21.01 0.48 8.11
C GLN A 255 21.38 0.94 6.70
N TRP A 256 22.06 0.10 5.93
CA TRP A 256 22.31 0.40 4.52
C TRP A 256 21.04 0.21 3.70
N LEU A 257 20.27 -0.88 3.96
CA LEU A 257 19.01 -1.14 3.27
C LEU A 257 18.00 0.00 3.50
N SER A 258 17.91 0.50 4.73
CA SER A 258 17.03 1.63 5.05
C SER A 258 17.39 2.89 4.26
N ARG A 259 18.68 3.18 4.09
CA ARG A 259 19.17 4.31 3.26
C ARG A 259 18.95 4.09 1.77
N MET A 260 19.21 2.87 1.29
CA MET A 260 19.06 2.51 -0.13
C MET A 260 17.62 2.73 -0.58
N ALA A 261 16.65 2.20 0.13
CA ALA A 261 15.27 2.38 -0.28
C ALA A 261 14.74 3.79 0.00
N ALA A 262 15.25 4.49 1.04
CA ALA A 262 14.94 5.90 1.24
C ALA A 262 15.32 6.75 0.02
N ALA A 263 16.33 6.34 -0.76
CA ALA A 263 16.68 7.01 -2.02
C ALA A 263 15.52 6.97 -3.04
N LEU A 264 14.82 5.83 -3.14
CA LEU A 264 13.66 5.68 -4.03
C LEU A 264 12.54 6.67 -3.66
N PHE A 265 12.18 6.74 -2.38
CA PHE A 265 11.04 7.56 -1.93
C PHE A 265 11.40 9.04 -1.80
N SER A 266 12.64 9.36 -1.42
CA SER A 266 13.11 10.74 -1.38
C SER A 266 13.08 11.38 -2.76
N TYR A 267 13.38 10.63 -3.82
CA TYR A 267 13.24 11.12 -5.18
C TYR A 267 11.80 11.46 -5.55
N ALA A 268 10.84 10.62 -5.20
CA ALA A 268 9.42 10.90 -5.43
C ALA A 268 8.95 12.20 -4.74
N HIS A 269 9.52 12.56 -3.59
CA HIS A 269 9.28 13.84 -2.94
C HIS A 269 9.89 15.01 -3.72
N ILE A 270 11.13 14.89 -4.20
CA ILE A 270 11.76 15.89 -5.08
C ILE A 270 10.92 16.13 -6.34
N LEU A 271 10.33 15.08 -6.91
CA LEU A 271 9.43 15.20 -8.07
C LEU A 271 8.21 16.08 -7.79
N ARG A 272 7.74 16.11 -6.54
CA ARG A 272 6.62 16.93 -6.07
C ARG A 272 7.08 18.31 -5.55
N THR A 273 8.35 18.47 -5.21
CA THR A 273 8.95 19.74 -4.82
C THR A 273 9.15 20.65 -6.05
N PRO A 274 8.65 21.90 -6.04
CA PRO A 274 8.88 22.87 -7.10
C PRO A 274 10.38 23.03 -7.44
N LEU A 275 10.71 23.19 -8.72
CA LEU A 275 12.10 23.30 -9.21
C LEU A 275 12.93 24.33 -8.44
N HIS A 276 12.34 25.48 -8.12
CA HIS A 276 13.01 26.56 -7.39
C HIS A 276 13.33 26.23 -5.92
N LEU A 277 12.76 25.17 -5.35
CA LEU A 277 13.05 24.70 -3.99
C LEU A 277 14.05 23.54 -3.95
N ARG A 278 14.33 22.90 -5.09
CA ARG A 278 15.23 21.72 -5.15
C ARG A 278 16.69 22.08 -4.87
N SER A 279 17.12 23.27 -5.24
CA SER A 279 18.48 23.78 -4.98
C SER A 279 18.79 24.00 -3.49
N PHE A 280 17.77 24.00 -2.62
CA PHE A 280 17.95 24.17 -1.18
C PHE A 280 18.10 22.83 -0.43
N ILE A 281 17.88 21.70 -1.11
CA ILE A 281 18.06 20.36 -0.54
C ILE A 281 19.44 19.85 -1.01
N GLY A 282 20.45 20.04 -0.17
CA GLY A 282 21.85 19.72 -0.51
C GLY A 282 22.03 18.26 -0.95
N GLY A 283 22.77 18.05 -2.04
CA GLY A 283 23.08 16.72 -2.60
C GLY A 283 22.14 16.25 -3.71
N LEU A 284 21.26 17.11 -4.23
CA LEU A 284 20.27 16.81 -5.28
C LEU A 284 20.37 17.79 -6.47
N GLU A 285 21.57 18.29 -6.74
CA GLU A 285 21.88 19.14 -7.91
C GLU A 285 21.89 18.30 -9.18
N TYR A 286 20.73 17.79 -9.61
CA TYR A 286 20.60 17.08 -10.87
C TYR A 286 20.51 18.09 -12.01
N ILE A 287 21.48 18.02 -12.93
CA ILE A 287 21.55 18.85 -14.13
C ILE A 287 20.64 18.20 -15.18
N VAL A 288 19.54 18.90 -15.45
CA VAL A 288 18.45 18.48 -16.34
C VAL A 288 18.96 18.03 -17.71
N SER A 289 18.99 16.71 -17.94
CA SER A 289 18.99 16.14 -19.29
C SER A 289 17.55 15.80 -19.73
N HIS A 290 17.30 15.68 -21.04
CA HIS A 290 15.98 15.28 -21.54
C HIS A 290 15.57 13.87 -21.07
N ALA A 291 16.53 12.97 -20.82
CA ALA A 291 16.28 11.64 -20.25
C ALA A 291 15.75 11.72 -18.82
N GLU A 292 16.30 12.63 -17.99
CA GLU A 292 15.79 12.85 -16.62
C GLU A 292 14.35 13.37 -16.62
N GLN A 293 13.97 14.25 -17.58
CA GLN A 293 12.58 14.72 -17.69
C GLN A 293 11.60 13.57 -18.02
N ALA A 294 12.00 12.66 -18.91
CA ALA A 294 11.22 11.47 -19.24
C ALA A 294 11.10 10.51 -18.04
N ASP A 295 12.18 10.31 -17.29
CA ASP A 295 12.18 9.53 -16.05
C ASP A 295 11.30 10.14 -14.96
N MET A 296 11.35 11.47 -14.79
CA MET A 296 10.51 12.19 -13.85
C MET A 296 9.01 11.99 -14.14
N TYR A 297 8.64 11.90 -15.41
CA TYR A 297 7.25 11.70 -15.84
C TYR A 297 6.73 10.30 -15.47
N LEU A 298 7.51 9.25 -15.74
CA LEU A 298 7.15 7.87 -15.40
C LEU A 298 7.15 7.61 -13.89
N ALA A 299 8.10 8.19 -13.15
CA ALA A 299 8.16 8.07 -11.70
C ALA A 299 6.97 8.73 -11.00
N ARG A 300 6.42 9.82 -11.57
CA ARG A 300 5.15 10.41 -11.10
C ARG A 300 3.95 9.47 -11.27
N ARG A 301 4.08 8.44 -12.10
CA ARG A 301 3.07 7.41 -12.33
C ARG A 301 3.30 6.13 -11.55
N GLY A 302 4.37 6.10 -10.76
CA GLY A 302 4.76 4.94 -9.97
C GLY A 302 5.64 3.96 -10.73
N TYR A 303 6.16 4.28 -11.93
CA TYR A 303 7.14 3.44 -12.61
C TYR A 303 8.57 3.93 -12.41
N ILE A 304 9.49 3.00 -12.22
CA ILE A 304 10.93 3.22 -12.25
C ILE A 304 11.48 2.51 -13.48
N ARG A 305 12.23 3.24 -14.30
CA ARG A 305 13.04 2.67 -15.39
C ARG A 305 14.42 2.27 -14.90
N TRP A 306 15.08 1.43 -15.68
CA TRP A 306 16.45 0.99 -15.39
C TRP A 306 17.45 2.15 -15.26
N PRO A 307 17.50 3.15 -16.17
CA PRO A 307 18.44 4.28 -16.04
C PRO A 307 18.22 5.07 -14.75
N LEU A 308 16.96 5.32 -14.37
CA LEU A 308 16.64 6.00 -13.13
C LEU A 308 17.10 5.18 -11.91
N ALA A 309 16.90 3.86 -11.90
CA ALA A 309 17.37 3.00 -10.82
C ALA A 309 18.90 3.13 -10.61
N ARG A 310 19.69 3.15 -11.69
CA ARG A 310 21.14 3.37 -11.64
C ARG A 310 21.49 4.70 -10.96
N VAL A 311 20.80 5.78 -11.34
CA VAL A 311 21.02 7.11 -10.75
C VAL A 311 20.63 7.14 -9.26
N LEU A 312 19.46 6.59 -8.91
CA LEU A 312 18.93 6.58 -7.55
C LEU A 312 19.85 5.82 -6.58
N PHE A 313 20.35 4.65 -7.01
CA PHE A 313 21.12 3.76 -6.15
C PHE A 313 22.63 4.00 -6.24
N ALA A 314 23.12 4.78 -7.21
CA ALA A 314 24.55 5.04 -7.41
C ALA A 314 25.23 5.53 -6.12
N LYS A 315 24.66 6.54 -5.44
CA LYS A 315 25.28 7.10 -4.24
C LYS A 315 25.23 6.13 -3.04
N PRO A 316 24.07 5.56 -2.64
CA PRO A 316 24.02 4.55 -1.59
C PRO A 316 24.95 3.35 -1.83
N LEU A 317 25.09 2.91 -3.09
CA LEU A 317 26.02 1.83 -3.47
C LEU A 317 27.47 2.28 -3.38
N ALA A 318 27.84 3.41 -4.00
CA ALA A 318 29.22 3.89 -3.98
C ALA A 318 29.74 4.16 -2.56
N ASP A 319 28.89 4.71 -1.68
CA ASP A 319 29.21 4.96 -0.27
C ASP A 319 29.54 3.66 0.49
N PHE A 320 28.98 2.53 0.05
CA PHE A 320 29.14 1.24 0.72
C PHE A 320 30.20 0.34 0.06
N VAL A 321 30.07 0.07 -1.24
CA VAL A 321 30.93 -0.88 -1.95
C VAL A 321 32.31 -0.28 -2.27
N ARG A 322 32.45 1.05 -2.21
CA ARG A 322 33.71 1.80 -2.43
C ARG A 322 34.33 1.59 -3.82
N HIS A 323 33.53 1.16 -4.78
CA HIS A 323 33.84 1.18 -6.21
C HIS A 323 32.69 1.81 -6.98
N VAL A 324 32.88 2.01 -8.28
CA VAL A 324 31.81 2.45 -9.18
C VAL A 324 30.76 1.33 -9.22
N PRO A 325 29.50 1.59 -8.89
CA PRO A 325 28.46 0.57 -8.91
C PRO A 325 28.26 0.01 -10.32
N GLU A 326 28.15 -1.30 -10.42
CA GLU A 326 27.87 -2.01 -11.69
C GLU A 326 26.37 -2.29 -11.84
N ASP A 327 25.97 -2.75 -13.02
CA ASP A 327 24.57 -3.06 -13.32
C ASP A 327 24.05 -4.22 -12.45
N SER A 328 24.91 -5.17 -12.08
CA SER A 328 24.57 -6.23 -11.11
C SER A 328 24.25 -5.69 -9.72
N ASP A 329 24.93 -4.62 -9.28
CA ASP A 329 24.66 -3.99 -7.99
C ASP A 329 23.30 -3.30 -7.97
N THR A 330 22.94 -2.67 -9.10
CA THR A 330 21.63 -2.04 -9.29
C THR A 330 20.52 -3.09 -9.35
N LEU A 331 20.75 -4.20 -10.04
CA LEU A 331 19.80 -5.32 -10.08
C LEU A 331 19.55 -5.88 -8.68
N MET A 332 20.61 -6.11 -7.91
CA MET A 332 20.52 -6.57 -6.52
C MET A 332 19.65 -5.60 -5.68
N CYS A 333 19.82 -4.28 -5.82
CA CYS A 333 18.97 -3.32 -5.12
C CYS A 333 17.49 -3.48 -5.46
N LEU A 334 17.15 -3.68 -6.74
CA LEU A 334 15.78 -3.88 -7.19
C LEU A 334 15.19 -5.19 -6.67
N GLU A 335 15.96 -6.28 -6.68
CA GLU A 335 15.58 -7.58 -6.12
C GLU A 335 15.35 -7.50 -4.61
N LEU A 336 16.15 -6.73 -3.87
CA LEU A 336 15.94 -6.48 -2.45
C LEU A 336 14.63 -5.72 -2.21
N LEU A 337 14.32 -4.71 -3.02
CA LEU A 337 13.05 -3.98 -2.91
C LEU A 337 11.83 -4.82 -3.30
N GLN A 338 11.98 -5.75 -4.24
CA GLN A 338 10.97 -6.77 -4.56
C GLN A 338 10.77 -7.74 -3.39
N SER A 339 11.86 -8.19 -2.77
CA SER A 339 11.82 -9.08 -1.59
C SER A 339 11.15 -8.41 -0.39
N MET A 340 11.18 -7.07 -0.33
CA MET A 340 10.44 -6.27 0.64
C MET A 340 9.02 -5.94 0.19
N GLU A 341 8.57 -6.44 -0.96
CA GLU A 341 7.22 -6.20 -1.50
C GLU A 341 6.89 -4.69 -1.65
N LEU A 342 7.88 -3.88 -2.00
CA LEU A 342 7.72 -2.43 -2.22
C LEU A 342 7.49 -2.07 -3.68
N LEU A 343 7.94 -2.94 -4.56
CA LEU A 343 7.79 -2.82 -6.00
C LEU A 343 7.72 -4.20 -6.64
N TYR A 344 7.22 -4.26 -7.88
CA TYR A 344 7.24 -5.47 -8.70
C TYR A 344 7.59 -5.14 -10.15
N ALA A 345 8.15 -6.13 -10.87
CA ALA A 345 8.49 -5.97 -12.28
C ALA A 345 7.24 -6.05 -13.16
N VAL A 346 7.19 -5.23 -14.19
CA VAL A 346 6.11 -5.15 -15.18
C VAL A 346 6.74 -5.19 -16.56
N GLN A 347 6.27 -6.12 -17.39
CA GLN A 347 6.61 -6.12 -18.82
C GLN A 347 5.70 -5.15 -19.56
N VAL A 348 6.29 -4.20 -20.26
CA VAL A 348 5.58 -3.18 -21.04
C VAL A 348 5.98 -3.32 -22.50
N GLN A 349 4.99 -3.33 -23.40
CA GLN A 349 5.27 -3.29 -24.83
C GLN A 349 5.82 -1.91 -25.21
N CYS A 350 6.93 -1.87 -25.93
CA CYS A 350 7.61 -0.65 -26.31
C CYS A 350 7.82 -0.61 -27.83
N ASP A 351 7.65 0.57 -28.43
CA ASP A 351 8.06 0.80 -29.81
C ASP A 351 9.58 1.03 -29.92
N GLU A 352 10.11 1.02 -31.15
CA GLU A 352 11.56 1.15 -31.40
C GLU A 352 12.17 2.41 -30.75
N TYR A 353 11.41 3.51 -30.68
CA TYR A 353 11.84 4.75 -30.03
C TYR A 353 11.87 4.61 -28.50
N SER A 354 10.86 3.99 -27.91
CA SER A 354 10.82 3.72 -26.47
C SER A 354 11.94 2.77 -26.02
N VAL A 355 12.33 1.80 -26.86
CA VAL A 355 13.46 0.89 -26.58
C VAL A 355 14.80 1.66 -26.57
N LEU A 356 14.96 2.67 -27.43
CA LEU A 356 16.17 3.51 -27.45
C LEU A 356 16.30 4.38 -26.20
N GLU A 357 15.18 4.79 -25.58
CA GLU A 357 15.19 5.59 -24.35
C GLU A 357 15.48 4.79 -23.07
N GLU A 358 15.32 3.46 -23.11
CA GLU A 358 15.48 2.59 -21.93
C GLU A 358 16.95 2.22 -21.64
N GLU A 359 17.91 2.70 -22.45
CA GLU A 359 19.34 2.34 -22.41
C GLU A 359 19.53 0.86 -22.07
N THR A 360 19.13 -0.03 -22.99
CA THR A 360 19.05 -1.47 -22.72
C THR A 360 20.34 -2.01 -22.10
N PRO A 361 20.28 -2.63 -20.89
CA PRO A 361 21.44 -3.30 -20.32
C PRO A 361 21.78 -4.50 -21.19
N THR A 362 23.07 -4.69 -21.46
CA THR A 362 23.60 -5.96 -21.98
C THR A 362 23.33 -7.04 -20.94
N ASP A 363 22.67 -8.13 -21.33
CA ASP A 363 22.57 -9.33 -20.49
C ASP A 363 23.99 -9.72 -20.01
N PRO A 364 24.28 -9.75 -18.69
CA PRO A 364 25.61 -10.06 -18.18
C PRO A 364 26.07 -11.49 -18.53
N THR A 365 25.15 -12.36 -18.93
CA THR A 365 25.44 -13.74 -19.36
C THR A 365 25.61 -13.90 -20.88
N HIS A 366 25.03 -13.01 -21.69
CA HIS A 366 25.01 -13.16 -23.16
C HIS A 366 25.51 -11.96 -23.98
N GLY A 367 25.78 -10.81 -23.35
CA GLY A 367 26.41 -9.64 -23.99
C GLY A 367 25.67 -9.09 -25.22
N ARG A 368 24.37 -9.35 -25.36
CA ARG A 368 23.55 -8.86 -26.49
C ARG A 368 22.49 -7.87 -26.03
N VAL A 369 22.27 -6.86 -26.86
CA VAL A 369 21.12 -5.93 -26.78
C VAL A 369 19.86 -6.76 -27.00
N VAL A 370 18.94 -6.70 -26.04
CA VAL A 370 17.65 -7.39 -26.13
C VAL A 370 16.82 -6.74 -27.23
N THR A 371 16.73 -7.38 -28.39
CA THR A 371 15.78 -7.06 -29.47
C THR A 371 14.42 -7.67 -29.14
N SER A 372 13.82 -7.27 -28.02
CA SER A 372 12.46 -7.70 -27.68
C SER A 372 11.55 -6.49 -27.65
N ASP A 373 10.34 -6.65 -28.20
CA ASP A 373 9.28 -5.63 -28.22
C ASP A 373 8.72 -5.31 -26.81
N THR A 374 9.35 -5.85 -25.76
CA THR A 374 8.97 -5.73 -24.36
C THR A 374 10.14 -5.23 -23.50
N VAL A 375 9.87 -4.28 -22.62
CA VAL A 375 10.83 -3.77 -21.65
C VAL A 375 10.32 -4.00 -20.23
N THR A 376 11.24 -4.37 -19.33
CA THR A 376 10.93 -4.50 -17.91
C THR A 376 11.01 -3.13 -17.22
N ARG A 377 9.88 -2.68 -16.67
CA ARG A 377 9.80 -1.54 -15.75
C ARG A 377 9.44 -2.02 -14.36
N TYR A 378 9.65 -1.19 -13.35
CA TYR A 378 9.31 -1.54 -11.97
C TYR A 378 8.20 -0.63 -11.45
N PHE A 379 7.09 -1.21 -11.00
CA PHE A 379 5.96 -0.44 -10.46
C PHE A 379 6.01 -0.37 -8.94
N VAL A 380 5.77 0.80 -8.38
CA VAL A 380 5.78 1.11 -6.94
C VAL A 380 4.35 1.50 -6.51
N PRO A 381 3.58 0.60 -5.90
CA PRO A 381 2.17 0.84 -5.55
C PRO A 381 1.93 2.08 -4.69
N SER A 382 2.83 2.39 -3.77
CA SER A 382 2.69 3.56 -2.89
C SER A 382 2.85 4.90 -3.61
N LEU A 383 3.44 4.88 -4.82
CA LEU A 383 3.62 6.05 -5.68
C LEU A 383 2.55 6.16 -6.77
N ALA A 384 1.61 5.20 -6.85
CA ALA A 384 0.51 5.23 -7.79
C ALA A 384 -0.29 6.55 -7.66
N PRO A 385 -0.43 7.34 -8.74
CA PRO A 385 -1.05 8.66 -8.66
C PRO A 385 -2.58 8.61 -8.73
N PHE A 386 -3.14 7.51 -9.24
CA PHE A 386 -4.55 7.42 -9.60
C PHE A 386 -5.33 6.63 -8.56
N ASN A 387 -6.49 7.16 -8.19
CA ASN A 387 -7.53 6.41 -7.51
C ASN A 387 -8.50 5.84 -8.55
N VAL A 388 -9.24 4.80 -8.20
CA VAL A 388 -10.29 4.26 -9.07
C VAL A 388 -11.36 5.32 -9.34
N PRO A 389 -11.89 5.41 -10.59
CA PRO A 389 -13.03 6.27 -10.91
C PRO A 389 -14.20 6.03 -9.95
N ALA A 390 -14.79 7.12 -9.44
CA ALA A 390 -15.88 7.06 -8.47
C ALA A 390 -17.13 6.33 -9.01
N VAL A 391 -17.35 6.39 -10.33
CA VAL A 391 -18.44 5.69 -11.02
C VAL A 391 -18.26 4.17 -10.89
N LEU A 392 -17.07 3.62 -11.16
CA LEU A 392 -16.81 2.18 -11.03
C LEU A 392 -17.01 1.68 -9.60
N ARG A 393 -16.53 2.45 -8.60
CA ARG A 393 -16.76 2.11 -7.19
C ARG A 393 -18.24 2.06 -6.84
N ARG A 394 -19.03 3.04 -7.32
CA ARG A 394 -20.47 3.14 -7.04
C ARG A 394 -21.27 2.04 -7.73
N LEU A 395 -20.91 1.69 -8.97
CA LEU A 395 -21.64 0.74 -9.80
C LEU A 395 -21.14 -0.70 -9.68
N ALA A 396 -20.04 -0.97 -8.97
CA ALA A 396 -19.51 -2.33 -8.79
C ALA A 396 -20.54 -3.36 -8.28
N PRO A 397 -21.42 -3.06 -7.30
CA PRO A 397 -22.45 -4.02 -6.87
C PRO A 397 -23.44 -4.43 -7.98
N LEU A 398 -23.60 -3.60 -9.01
CA LEU A 398 -24.50 -3.79 -10.16
C LEU A 398 -23.81 -4.48 -11.33
N LEU A 399 -22.58 -4.06 -11.63
CA LEU A 399 -21.82 -4.53 -12.78
C LEU A 399 -21.34 -5.97 -12.61
N PHE A 400 -21.10 -6.42 -11.38
CA PHE A 400 -20.55 -7.74 -11.08
C PHE A 400 -21.64 -8.73 -10.71
N HIS A 401 -21.83 -9.72 -11.58
CA HIS A 401 -22.86 -10.74 -11.46
C HIS A 401 -22.23 -12.14 -11.47
N GLY A 402 -22.82 -13.07 -10.72
CA GLY A 402 -22.41 -14.47 -10.66
C GLY A 402 -21.65 -14.83 -9.38
N GLY A 403 -20.82 -13.93 -8.86
CA GLY A 403 -20.09 -14.14 -7.61
C GLY A 403 -20.78 -13.58 -6.36
N VAL A 404 -20.53 -14.19 -5.20
CA VAL A 404 -20.98 -13.67 -3.90
C VAL A 404 -20.12 -12.46 -3.51
N PRO A 405 -20.70 -11.28 -3.25
CA PRO A 405 -19.91 -10.14 -2.82
C PRO A 405 -19.34 -10.37 -1.42
N VAL A 406 -18.04 -10.16 -1.26
CA VAL A 406 -17.31 -10.35 -0.01
C VAL A 406 -16.83 -9.01 0.51
N ARG A 407 -16.91 -8.80 1.82
CA ARG A 407 -16.39 -7.61 2.50
C ARG A 407 -15.54 -8.02 3.68
N ILE A 408 -14.30 -7.60 3.67
CA ILE A 408 -13.36 -7.79 4.77
C ILE A 408 -13.31 -6.49 5.56
N THR A 409 -13.71 -6.55 6.83
CA THR A 409 -13.71 -5.41 7.74
C THR A 409 -12.57 -5.53 8.73
N PHE A 410 -11.90 -4.42 9.04
CA PHE A 410 -10.70 -4.36 9.88
C PHE A 410 -10.92 -3.40 11.05
N ASN A 411 -10.27 -3.66 12.19
CA ASN A 411 -10.13 -2.63 13.24
C ASN A 411 -9.27 -1.45 12.75
N LEU A 412 -8.30 -1.73 11.88
CA LEU A 412 -7.50 -0.78 11.12
C LEU A 412 -6.84 -1.48 9.93
N LEU A 413 -6.74 -0.78 8.81
CA LEU A 413 -6.08 -1.24 7.59
C LEU A 413 -4.89 -0.33 7.26
N PRO A 414 -3.65 -0.76 7.56
CA PRO A 414 -2.42 -0.02 7.25
C PRO A 414 -2.28 0.23 5.74
N ASP A 415 -1.64 1.35 5.38
CA ASP A 415 -1.39 1.66 3.96
C ASP A 415 -0.40 0.66 3.35
N GLU A 416 0.65 0.33 4.10
CA GLU A 416 1.68 -0.61 3.70
C GLU A 416 1.14 -2.01 3.43
N LEU A 417 0.26 -2.53 4.31
CA LEU A 417 -0.35 -3.85 4.14
C LEU A 417 -1.09 -3.92 2.80
N TRP A 418 -1.82 -2.87 2.45
CA TRP A 418 -2.52 -2.78 1.17
C TRP A 418 -1.56 -2.77 -0.03
N TRP A 419 -0.47 -2.01 0.03
CA TRP A 419 0.51 -1.97 -1.07
C TRP A 419 1.25 -3.31 -1.25
N ARG A 420 1.64 -3.95 -0.15
CA ARG A 420 2.26 -5.28 -0.19
C ARG A 420 1.30 -6.34 -0.74
N MET A 421 0.02 -6.23 -0.40
CA MET A 421 -1.02 -7.07 -1.01
C MET A 421 -1.10 -6.86 -2.53
N GLN A 422 -0.97 -5.62 -3.04
CA GLN A 422 -0.89 -5.38 -4.49
C GLN A 422 0.35 -6.04 -5.11
N CYS A 423 1.50 -5.97 -4.44
CA CYS A 423 2.71 -6.65 -4.91
C CYS A 423 2.54 -8.16 -4.97
N ARG A 424 1.85 -8.79 -4.01
CA ARG A 424 1.59 -10.25 -4.04
C ARG A 424 0.61 -10.66 -5.14
N LEU A 425 -0.36 -9.82 -5.44
CA LEU A 425 -1.41 -10.10 -6.45
C LEU A 425 -1.09 -9.55 -7.83
N HIS A 426 0.12 -9.01 -8.06
CA HIS A 426 0.46 -8.29 -9.27
C HIS A 426 0.34 -9.13 -10.56
N THR A 427 0.59 -10.43 -10.47
CA THR A 427 0.47 -11.39 -11.58
C THR A 427 -0.95 -11.56 -12.08
N HIS A 428 -1.94 -11.26 -11.23
CA HIS A 428 -3.36 -11.33 -11.57
C HIS A 428 -3.91 -10.00 -12.09
N ILE A 429 -3.15 -8.90 -12.01
CA ILE A 429 -3.62 -7.59 -12.44
C ILE A 429 -3.87 -7.60 -13.96
N HIS A 430 -5.13 -7.37 -14.34
CA HIS A 430 -5.51 -7.23 -15.74
C HIS A 430 -5.42 -5.75 -16.14
N LEU A 431 -4.51 -5.44 -17.06
CA LEU A 431 -4.30 -4.07 -17.53
C LEU A 431 -5.32 -3.74 -18.63
N ILE A 432 -6.02 -2.62 -18.47
CA ILE A 432 -6.96 -2.12 -19.47
C ILE A 432 -6.36 -0.87 -20.12
N SER A 433 -6.19 -0.92 -21.44
CA SER A 433 -5.78 0.23 -22.25
C SER A 433 -6.97 1.12 -22.57
N VAL A 434 -6.76 2.44 -22.45
CA VAL A 434 -7.78 3.44 -22.74
C VAL A 434 -7.84 3.66 -24.26
N HIS A 435 -9.01 3.45 -24.85
CA HIS A 435 -9.26 3.84 -26.24
C HIS A 435 -10.36 4.89 -26.29
N GLN A 436 -10.27 5.78 -27.28
CA GLN A 436 -11.35 6.69 -27.59
C GLN A 436 -12.52 5.87 -28.14
N PRO A 437 -13.71 5.95 -27.53
CA PRO A 437 -14.88 5.29 -28.09
C PRO A 437 -15.18 5.90 -29.46
N VAL A 438 -15.37 5.04 -30.46
CA VAL A 438 -15.88 5.47 -31.77
C VAL A 438 -17.28 6.03 -31.54
N SER A 439 -17.49 7.31 -31.85
CA SER A 439 -18.80 7.92 -31.73
C SER A 439 -19.79 7.15 -32.61
N ALA A 440 -20.89 6.67 -32.03
CA ALA A 440 -22.01 6.02 -32.75
C ALA A 440 -22.71 6.95 -33.78
N MET A 441 -22.11 8.11 -34.12
CA MET A 441 -22.61 9.11 -35.04
C MET A 441 -21.80 9.27 -36.33
N VAL A 442 -20.73 8.50 -36.54
CA VAL A 442 -20.02 8.51 -37.83
C VAL A 442 -20.62 7.43 -38.73
N THR A 443 -21.58 7.85 -39.54
CA THR A 443 -22.18 7.06 -40.62
C THR A 443 -21.31 7.19 -41.87
N ASP A 444 -20.39 6.28 -42.11
CA ASP A 444 -19.84 6.08 -43.46
C ASP A 444 -19.73 4.58 -43.77
N GLU A 445 -20.55 4.12 -44.72
CA GLU A 445 -20.88 2.72 -45.03
C GLU A 445 -19.72 1.89 -45.61
N LEU A 446 -18.50 2.41 -45.61
CA LEU A 446 -17.30 1.74 -46.14
C LEU A 446 -16.30 1.33 -45.04
N GLN A 447 -16.56 1.69 -43.78
CA GLN A 447 -15.68 1.40 -42.64
C GLN A 447 -16.13 0.16 -41.84
N GLU A 448 -17.30 -0.41 -42.12
CA GLU A 448 -17.88 -1.49 -41.30
C GLU A 448 -17.10 -2.81 -41.39
N GLU A 449 -16.48 -3.18 -42.52
CA GLU A 449 -15.85 -4.51 -42.66
C GLU A 449 -14.42 -4.61 -42.08
N GLU A 450 -13.68 -3.50 -41.94
CA GLU A 450 -12.36 -3.49 -41.26
C GLU A 450 -12.43 -2.99 -39.81
N GLU A 451 -13.43 -2.18 -39.43
CA GLU A 451 -13.59 -1.67 -38.04
C GLU A 451 -14.31 -2.64 -37.09
N LEU A 452 -14.92 -3.71 -37.62
CA LEU A 452 -15.52 -4.79 -36.82
C LEU A 452 -14.51 -5.58 -35.96
N LEU A 453 -13.20 -5.37 -36.13
CA LEU A 453 -12.13 -6.11 -35.44
C LEU A 453 -11.21 -5.25 -34.56
N THR A 454 -11.36 -3.91 -34.52
CA THR A 454 -10.45 -3.05 -33.76
C THR A 454 -11.17 -2.06 -32.84
N ASP A 455 -10.79 -2.14 -31.57
CA ASP A 455 -11.15 -1.34 -30.39
C ASP A 455 -10.97 0.19 -30.53
N GLY A 456 -11.61 0.87 -31.48
CA GLY A 456 -11.51 2.32 -31.62
C GLY A 456 -10.06 2.85 -31.73
N TYR A 457 -9.86 4.16 -31.54
CA TYR A 457 -8.52 4.75 -31.60
C TYR A 457 -7.84 4.67 -30.23
N ARG A 458 -6.79 3.87 -30.12
CA ARG A 458 -5.96 3.77 -28.90
C ARG A 458 -5.33 5.12 -28.60
N ILE A 459 -5.62 5.67 -27.42
CA ILE A 459 -5.05 6.96 -27.00
C ILE A 459 -3.71 6.66 -26.33
N LYS A 460 -2.61 6.81 -27.06
CA LYS A 460 -1.26 6.55 -26.54
C LYS A 460 -0.96 7.41 -25.30
N GLU A 461 -1.48 8.63 -25.25
CA GLU A 461 -1.36 9.56 -24.13
C GLU A 461 -2.13 9.10 -22.87
N ALA A 462 -3.08 8.17 -23.03
CA ALA A 462 -3.89 7.60 -21.95
C ALA A 462 -3.49 6.15 -21.60
N ASP A 463 -2.74 5.42 -22.43
CA ASP A 463 -2.07 4.16 -22.02
C ASP A 463 -1.10 4.37 -20.85
N ASP A 464 -0.55 5.57 -20.88
CA ASP A 464 0.22 6.25 -19.88
C ASP A 464 -0.56 6.39 -18.54
N GLU A 465 -1.89 6.39 -18.56
CA GLU A 465 -2.78 6.28 -17.39
C GLU A 465 -3.37 4.86 -17.27
N HIS A 466 -2.83 4.08 -16.34
CA HIS A 466 -3.22 2.68 -16.14
C HIS A 466 -4.19 2.48 -14.97
N ASN A 467 -4.91 1.36 -15.00
CA ASN A 467 -5.80 0.90 -13.92
C ASN A 467 -5.08 0.29 -12.69
N ARG A 468 -3.75 0.47 -12.55
CA ARG A 468 -3.06 0.22 -11.26
C ARG A 468 -3.36 1.33 -10.28
N TRP A 469 -4.52 1.23 -9.63
CA TRP A 469 -5.02 2.24 -8.72
C TRP A 469 -4.39 2.12 -7.33
N ARG A 470 -4.25 3.27 -6.67
CA ARG A 470 -3.78 3.35 -5.28
C ARG A 470 -4.74 2.68 -4.30
N ASP A 471 -6.03 2.61 -4.63
CA ASP A 471 -7.12 2.20 -3.73
C ASP A 471 -8.02 1.08 -4.30
N ALA A 472 -7.65 0.47 -5.44
CA ALA A 472 -8.35 -0.69 -5.98
C ALA A 472 -7.44 -1.57 -6.87
N MET A 473 -7.87 -2.80 -7.13
CA MET A 473 -7.24 -3.72 -8.08
C MET A 473 -8.29 -4.31 -9.02
N TRP A 474 -7.95 -4.42 -10.30
CA TRP A 474 -8.71 -5.15 -11.32
C TRP A 474 -7.97 -6.44 -11.65
N LEU A 475 -8.53 -7.59 -11.24
CA LEU A 475 -7.89 -8.89 -11.35
C LEU A 475 -8.59 -9.79 -12.37
N GLN A 476 -7.81 -10.58 -13.09
CA GLN A 476 -8.27 -11.62 -14.00
C GLN A 476 -7.95 -13.01 -13.44
N GLY A 477 -8.99 -13.84 -13.35
CA GLY A 477 -8.87 -15.28 -13.11
C GLY A 477 -9.38 -16.09 -14.30
N ASP A 478 -9.32 -17.41 -14.18
CA ASP A 478 -9.75 -18.31 -15.27
C ASP A 478 -11.29 -18.36 -15.34
N GLY A 479 -11.85 -17.64 -16.32
CA GLY A 479 -13.30 -17.50 -16.47
C GLY A 479 -13.96 -16.54 -15.46
N CYS A 480 -13.20 -15.62 -14.85
CA CYS A 480 -13.73 -14.59 -13.96
C CYS A 480 -12.98 -13.25 -14.01
N ARG A 481 -13.63 -12.20 -13.50
CA ARG A 481 -13.03 -10.89 -13.17
C ARG A 481 -13.33 -10.56 -11.72
N VAL A 482 -12.32 -10.11 -10.99
CA VAL A 482 -12.48 -9.73 -9.58
C VAL A 482 -12.03 -8.30 -9.37
N PHE A 483 -12.89 -7.49 -8.79
CA PHE A 483 -12.63 -6.11 -8.45
C PHE A 483 -12.56 -5.92 -6.95
N LEU A 484 -11.36 -5.54 -6.48
CA LEU A 484 -11.06 -5.32 -5.08
C LEU A 484 -10.98 -3.82 -4.86
N CYS A 485 -11.82 -3.29 -3.98
CA CYS A 485 -11.84 -1.88 -3.65
C CYS A 485 -11.53 -1.67 -2.18
N ARG A 486 -10.50 -0.87 -1.89
CA ARG A 486 -10.22 -0.38 -0.54
C ARG A 486 -11.21 0.73 -0.19
N GLU A 487 -11.93 0.55 0.91
CA GLU A 487 -12.85 1.52 1.47
C GLU A 487 -12.21 2.11 2.73
N GLY A 488 -11.52 3.25 2.56
CA GLY A 488 -10.90 3.96 3.67
C GLY A 488 -9.81 3.14 4.39
N ARG A 489 -9.88 3.13 5.73
CA ARG A 489 -8.89 2.46 6.61
C ARG A 489 -9.50 1.31 7.40
N ASP A 490 -10.66 0.81 7.00
CA ASP A 490 -11.44 -0.15 7.78
C ASP A 490 -12.10 -1.25 6.95
N ALA A 491 -12.12 -1.16 5.61
CA ALA A 491 -12.69 -2.23 4.80
C ALA A 491 -12.03 -2.43 3.43
N ILE A 492 -12.15 -3.66 2.93
CA ILE A 492 -11.92 -4.05 1.54
C ILE A 492 -13.19 -4.75 1.05
N SER A 493 -13.75 -4.27 -0.05
CA SER A 493 -14.90 -4.87 -0.71
C SER A 493 -14.44 -5.59 -1.99
N ILE A 494 -14.94 -6.80 -2.20
CA ILE A 494 -14.56 -7.69 -3.28
C ILE A 494 -15.83 -8.06 -4.07
N TYR A 495 -15.79 -7.79 -5.37
CA TYR A 495 -16.87 -8.10 -6.30
C TYR A 495 -16.33 -9.02 -7.39
N ALA A 496 -17.03 -10.12 -7.65
CA ALA A 496 -16.63 -11.11 -8.64
C ALA A 496 -17.69 -11.25 -9.73
N ALA A 497 -17.23 -11.24 -10.98
CA ALA A 497 -18.02 -11.52 -12.16
C ALA A 497 -17.56 -12.86 -12.72
N GLU A 498 -18.49 -13.79 -12.88
CA GLU A 498 -18.18 -15.18 -13.20
C GLU A 498 -18.92 -15.65 -14.45
N VAL A 499 -18.22 -16.41 -15.30
CA VAL A 499 -18.82 -17.11 -16.43
C VAL A 499 -19.73 -18.25 -15.98
N ALA A 500 -19.34 -18.91 -14.89
CA ALA A 500 -20.10 -19.97 -14.25
C ALA A 500 -19.88 -19.89 -12.72
N PRO A 501 -20.86 -20.31 -11.91
CA PRO A 501 -20.73 -20.27 -10.44
C PRO A 501 -19.46 -20.96 -9.93
N GLY A 502 -18.73 -20.29 -9.04
CA GLY A 502 -17.53 -20.82 -8.38
C GLY A 502 -16.23 -20.64 -9.16
N ARG A 503 -16.24 -19.92 -10.30
CA ARG A 503 -15.03 -19.64 -11.08
C ARG A 503 -14.10 -18.62 -10.42
N SER A 504 -14.59 -17.82 -9.47
CA SER A 504 -13.75 -16.91 -8.71
C SER A 504 -13.16 -17.54 -7.45
N ASP A 505 -13.53 -18.77 -7.08
CA ASP A 505 -13.12 -19.42 -5.83
C ASP A 505 -11.59 -19.51 -5.68
N ASP A 506 -10.88 -19.87 -6.76
CA ASP A 506 -9.42 -19.95 -6.74
C ASP A 506 -8.78 -18.57 -6.58
N MET A 507 -9.29 -17.54 -7.28
CA MET A 507 -8.82 -16.16 -7.12
C MET A 507 -9.11 -15.62 -5.71
N LEU A 508 -10.30 -15.88 -5.17
CA LEU A 508 -10.67 -15.52 -3.80
C LEU A 508 -9.77 -16.22 -2.79
N ARG A 509 -9.42 -17.49 -3.02
CA ARG A 509 -8.47 -18.25 -2.20
C ARG A 509 -7.08 -17.60 -2.24
N ASP A 510 -6.59 -17.20 -3.41
CA ASP A 510 -5.30 -16.52 -3.55
C ASP A 510 -5.29 -15.16 -2.85
N ILE A 511 -6.37 -14.39 -2.95
CA ILE A 511 -6.56 -13.12 -2.24
C ILE A 511 -6.52 -13.33 -0.72
N VAL A 512 -7.30 -14.30 -0.21
CA VAL A 512 -7.35 -14.61 1.22
C VAL A 512 -6.03 -15.18 1.72
N PHE A 513 -5.35 -15.99 0.92
CA PHE A 513 -4.02 -16.52 1.24
C PHE A 513 -2.99 -15.39 1.35
N ALA A 514 -2.92 -14.51 0.34
CA ALA A 514 -2.02 -13.36 0.33
C ALA A 514 -2.25 -12.46 1.57
N LEU A 515 -3.51 -12.17 1.89
CA LEU A 515 -3.88 -11.38 3.07
C LEU A 515 -3.52 -12.09 4.38
N THR A 516 -3.86 -13.38 4.51
CA THR A 516 -3.63 -14.15 5.73
C THR A 516 -2.14 -14.29 6.04
N ASP A 517 -1.33 -14.51 5.01
CA ASP A 517 0.11 -14.62 5.17
C ASP A 517 0.73 -13.26 5.53
N LEU A 518 0.32 -12.15 4.89
CA LEU A 518 0.72 -10.80 5.30
C LEU A 518 0.35 -10.49 6.75
N LEU A 519 -0.88 -10.82 7.16
CA LEU A 519 -1.40 -10.54 8.50
C LEU A 519 -0.59 -11.18 9.63
N ARG A 520 0.27 -12.17 9.34
CA ARG A 520 1.21 -12.72 10.33
C ARG A 520 2.14 -11.64 10.86
N GLU A 521 2.56 -10.70 10.02
CA GLU A 521 3.42 -9.56 10.38
C GLU A 521 2.66 -8.40 11.06
N TYR A 522 1.33 -8.44 11.07
CA TYR A 522 0.48 -7.36 11.61
C TYR A 522 -0.37 -7.87 12.79
N GLU A 523 0.28 -8.17 13.92
CA GLU A 523 -0.34 -8.75 15.12
C GLU A 523 -1.55 -7.94 15.67
N GLY A 524 -1.51 -6.61 15.53
CA GLY A 524 -2.55 -5.69 15.98
C GLY A 524 -3.74 -5.57 15.03
N VAL A 525 -3.62 -6.05 13.79
CA VAL A 525 -4.71 -6.07 12.84
C VAL A 525 -5.63 -7.26 13.15
N LYS A 526 -6.93 -6.98 13.21
CA LYS A 526 -8.01 -7.96 13.33
C LYS A 526 -8.99 -7.71 12.21
N HIS A 527 -9.44 -8.79 11.59
CA HIS A 527 -10.38 -8.72 10.50
C HIS A 527 -11.58 -9.63 10.74
N LYS A 528 -12.69 -9.30 10.07
CA LYS A 528 -13.87 -10.14 9.94
C LYS A 528 -14.29 -10.16 8.49
N VAL A 529 -14.42 -11.35 7.94
CA VAL A 529 -14.94 -11.58 6.59
C VAL A 529 -16.46 -11.66 6.67
N ARG A 530 -17.12 -10.97 5.76
CA ARG A 530 -18.57 -10.95 5.66
C ARG A 530 -18.98 -11.19 4.22
N VAL A 531 -20.07 -11.91 4.03
CA VAL A 531 -20.67 -12.17 2.73
C VAL A 531 -21.95 -11.36 2.59
N GLY A 532 -22.26 -10.91 1.38
CA GLY A 532 -23.46 -10.13 1.13
C GLY A 532 -24.73 -10.92 1.41
N CYS A 533 -25.77 -10.24 1.90
CA CYS A 533 -27.08 -10.85 2.05
C CYS A 533 -27.65 -11.23 0.67
N PRO A 534 -28.20 -12.45 0.51
CA PRO A 534 -28.83 -12.90 -0.73
C PRO A 534 -30.20 -12.25 -1.00
N ALA A 535 -30.82 -11.62 0.01
CA ALA A 535 -32.14 -11.00 -0.20
C ALA A 535 -32.06 -9.82 -1.20
N PRO A 536 -32.95 -9.78 -2.20
CA PRO A 536 -32.93 -8.76 -3.24
C PRO A 536 -32.90 -7.32 -2.74
N SER A 537 -33.75 -6.98 -1.78
CA SER A 537 -33.86 -5.62 -1.24
C SER A 537 -32.95 -5.36 -0.03
N CYS A 538 -31.99 -6.24 0.25
CA CYS A 538 -31.15 -6.15 1.45
C CYS A 538 -29.69 -5.81 1.11
N SER A 539 -29.19 -4.72 1.68
CA SER A 539 -27.77 -4.34 1.66
C SER A 539 -26.99 -4.86 2.88
N GLY A 540 -27.57 -5.82 3.61
CA GLY A 540 -26.99 -6.40 4.80
C GLY A 540 -25.78 -7.30 4.50
N TRP A 541 -25.01 -7.58 5.54
CA TRP A 541 -23.83 -8.44 5.49
C TRP A 541 -23.96 -9.54 6.55
N LEU A 542 -23.58 -10.77 6.19
CA LEU A 542 -23.60 -11.96 7.03
C LEU A 542 -22.17 -12.31 7.43
N ASP A 543 -21.95 -12.82 8.64
CA ASP A 543 -20.62 -13.28 9.08
C ASP A 543 -20.29 -14.61 8.39
N GLU A 544 -19.18 -14.66 7.65
CA GLU A 544 -18.75 -15.86 6.90
C GLU A 544 -18.64 -17.08 7.81
N ARG A 545 -18.10 -16.92 9.03
CA ARG A 545 -17.94 -18.02 9.98
C ARG A 545 -19.29 -18.57 10.43
N ALA A 546 -20.32 -17.73 10.51
CA ALA A 546 -21.66 -18.19 10.82
C ALA A 546 -22.24 -19.01 9.65
N VAL A 547 -21.96 -18.60 8.41
CA VAL A 547 -22.39 -19.33 7.20
C VAL A 547 -21.74 -20.71 7.10
N GLU A 548 -20.46 -20.84 7.46
CA GLU A 548 -19.75 -22.12 7.44
C GLU A 548 -20.18 -23.08 8.56
N THR A 549 -20.50 -22.55 9.74
CA THR A 549 -20.73 -23.37 10.95
C THR A 549 -22.18 -23.71 11.22
N THR A 550 -23.13 -22.95 10.67
CA THR A 550 -24.56 -23.14 10.93
C THR A 550 -25.30 -23.48 9.65
N ALA A 551 -26.26 -24.41 9.75
CA ALA A 551 -27.06 -24.83 8.59
C ALA A 551 -27.89 -23.68 7.99
N SER A 552 -28.31 -22.72 8.83
CA SER A 552 -29.00 -21.51 8.41
C SER A 552 -28.58 -20.28 9.22
N VAL A 553 -28.46 -19.14 8.54
CA VAL A 553 -28.04 -17.86 9.10
C VAL A 553 -29.15 -16.83 8.96
N THR A 554 -29.41 -16.08 10.02
CA THR A 554 -30.35 -14.96 10.01
C THR A 554 -29.64 -13.67 9.63
N CYS A 555 -30.14 -12.95 8.63
CA CYS A 555 -29.61 -11.62 8.31
C CYS A 555 -29.98 -10.61 9.40
N PRO A 556 -29.01 -9.88 9.99
CA PRO A 556 -29.30 -8.89 11.02
C PRO A 556 -30.05 -7.66 10.47
N THR A 557 -29.98 -7.42 9.16
CA THR A 557 -30.59 -6.24 8.52
C THR A 557 -32.04 -6.49 8.10
N CYS A 558 -32.33 -7.61 7.44
CA CYS A 558 -33.69 -7.91 6.95
C CYS A 558 -34.44 -8.96 7.78
N GLY A 559 -33.78 -9.62 8.74
CA GLY A 559 -34.38 -10.64 9.61
C GLY A 559 -34.72 -11.96 8.91
N ARG A 560 -34.39 -12.12 7.61
CA ARG A 560 -34.66 -13.36 6.86
C ARG A 560 -33.62 -14.43 7.17
N HIS A 561 -34.05 -15.68 7.13
CA HIS A 561 -33.21 -16.86 7.29
C HIS A 561 -32.80 -17.39 5.91
N PHE A 562 -31.53 -17.80 5.80
CA PHE A 562 -30.96 -18.36 4.57
C PHE A 562 -30.16 -19.60 4.90
N ASP A 563 -30.27 -20.62 4.06
CA ASP A 563 -29.45 -21.82 4.15
C ASP A 563 -28.06 -21.53 3.56
N ALA A 564 -27.02 -22.18 4.10
CA ALA A 564 -25.63 -21.94 3.69
C ALA A 564 -25.40 -22.14 2.17
N GLU A 565 -26.03 -23.14 1.55
CA GLU A 565 -25.97 -23.39 0.11
C GLU A 565 -26.60 -22.26 -0.73
N THR A 566 -27.63 -21.60 -0.21
CA THR A 566 -28.30 -20.48 -0.90
C THR A 566 -27.41 -19.22 -0.88
N ILE A 567 -26.59 -19.05 0.16
CA ILE A 567 -25.66 -17.92 0.29
C ILE A 567 -24.46 -18.12 -0.65
N ALA A 568 -23.94 -19.34 -0.76
CA ALA A 568 -22.82 -19.64 -1.65
C ALA A 568 -23.16 -19.47 -3.14
N THR A 569 -24.44 -19.59 -3.51
CA THR A 569 -24.93 -19.49 -4.89
C THR A 569 -25.60 -18.16 -5.21
N SER A 570 -25.76 -17.26 -4.23
CA SER A 570 -26.43 -15.98 -4.43
C SER A 570 -25.52 -14.93 -5.09
N GLY A 571 -25.37 -15.03 -6.41
CA GLY A 571 -24.64 -14.07 -7.25
C GLY A 571 -25.52 -13.09 -8.02
N GLY A 572 -26.85 -13.12 -7.85
CA GLY A 572 -27.76 -12.37 -8.72
C GLY A 572 -29.11 -12.07 -8.08
N GLY A 573 -29.56 -10.83 -8.18
CA GLY A 573 -30.92 -10.43 -7.83
C GLY A 573 -31.06 -9.34 -6.78
N ARG A 574 -30.09 -8.42 -6.62
CA ARG A 574 -30.29 -7.23 -5.79
C ARG A 574 -31.19 -6.21 -6.49
N GLN A 575 -32.13 -5.62 -5.76
CA GLN A 575 -32.92 -4.47 -6.19
C GLN A 575 -32.13 -3.20 -5.89
N PHE A 576 -31.86 -2.44 -6.94
CA PHE A 576 -31.14 -1.17 -6.86
C PHE A 576 -32.08 0.00 -7.10
N SER A 577 -31.68 1.22 -6.68
CA SER A 577 -32.47 2.42 -6.95
C SER A 577 -32.58 2.66 -8.46
N THR A 578 -33.68 3.27 -8.87
CA THR A 578 -33.92 3.66 -10.28
C THR A 578 -32.80 4.55 -10.81
N ASP A 579 -32.22 5.40 -9.96
CA ASP A 579 -31.14 6.31 -10.34
C ASP A 579 -29.85 5.56 -10.68
N LEU A 580 -29.47 4.55 -9.87
CA LEU A 580 -28.28 3.72 -10.12
C LEU A 580 -28.47 2.84 -11.36
N LEU A 581 -29.68 2.32 -11.57
CA LEU A 581 -30.02 1.54 -12.76
C LEU A 581 -29.95 2.40 -14.03
N THR A 582 -30.44 3.63 -13.97
CA THR A 582 -30.36 4.59 -15.08
C THR A 582 -28.92 4.96 -15.38
N GLU A 583 -28.14 5.33 -14.37
CA GLU A 583 -26.72 5.64 -14.50
C GLU A 583 -25.92 4.47 -15.10
N THR A 584 -26.22 3.24 -14.67
CA THR A 584 -25.56 2.05 -15.24
C THR A 584 -25.97 1.84 -16.69
N GLY A 585 -27.26 2.00 -17.03
CA GLY A 585 -27.75 1.91 -18.40
C GLY A 585 -27.11 2.94 -19.33
N GLU A 586 -26.91 4.18 -18.86
CA GLU A 586 -26.20 5.24 -19.57
C GLU A 586 -24.73 4.85 -19.82
N LEU A 587 -24.02 4.38 -18.78
CA LEU A 587 -22.63 3.95 -18.90
C LEU A 587 -22.49 2.77 -19.87
N LEU A 588 -23.36 1.76 -19.79
CA LEU A 588 -23.36 0.62 -20.70
C LEU A 588 -23.59 1.06 -22.15
N SER A 589 -24.56 1.95 -22.38
CA SER A 589 -24.86 2.47 -23.71
C SER A 589 -23.72 3.29 -24.33
N TYR A 590 -22.90 3.92 -23.49
CA TYR A 590 -21.71 4.64 -23.91
C TYR A 590 -20.52 3.70 -24.18
N SER A 591 -20.50 2.53 -23.53
CA SER A 591 -19.35 1.63 -23.52
C SER A 591 -19.43 0.49 -24.54
N LEU A 592 -20.64 0.14 -24.99
CA LEU A 592 -20.90 -1.08 -25.75
C LEU A 592 -21.72 -0.82 -27.02
N PRO A 593 -21.52 -1.61 -28.09
CA PRO A 593 -22.40 -1.61 -29.26
C PRO A 593 -23.86 -1.93 -28.88
N TYR A 594 -24.82 -1.45 -29.69
CA TYR A 594 -26.27 -1.61 -29.43
C TYR A 594 -26.67 -3.05 -29.06
N ALA A 595 -26.28 -4.04 -29.87
CA ALA A 595 -26.66 -5.44 -29.66
C ALA A 595 -26.11 -6.00 -28.32
N SER A 596 -24.82 -5.77 -28.03
CA SER A 596 -24.18 -6.21 -26.79
C SER A 596 -24.74 -5.46 -25.58
N CYS A 597 -25.03 -4.17 -25.71
CA CYS A 597 -25.62 -3.36 -24.65
C CYS A 597 -27.03 -3.83 -24.30
N VAL A 598 -27.89 -4.07 -25.29
CA VAL A 598 -29.25 -4.57 -25.07
C VAL A 598 -29.21 -5.95 -24.41
N HIS A 599 -28.34 -6.84 -24.88
CA HIS A 599 -28.15 -8.16 -24.28
C HIS A 599 -27.71 -8.04 -22.81
N LEU A 600 -26.70 -7.22 -22.52
CA LEU A 600 -26.18 -7.06 -21.16
C LEU A 600 -27.17 -6.35 -20.23
N CYS A 601 -27.87 -5.32 -20.70
CA CYS A 601 -28.96 -4.67 -19.97
C CYS A 601 -30.06 -5.68 -19.62
N SER A 602 -30.44 -6.55 -20.57
CA SER A 602 -31.41 -7.62 -20.32
C SER A 602 -30.88 -8.65 -19.31
N PHE A 603 -29.61 -9.03 -19.42
CA PHE A 603 -28.96 -10.00 -18.53
C PHE A 603 -28.88 -9.49 -17.08
N LEU A 604 -28.53 -8.21 -16.90
CA LEU A 604 -28.40 -7.57 -15.59
C LEU A 604 -29.73 -7.03 -15.04
N GLY A 605 -30.81 -7.03 -15.82
CA GLY A 605 -32.10 -6.45 -15.43
C GLY A 605 -32.09 -4.92 -15.34
N ILE A 606 -31.30 -4.27 -16.19
CA ILE A 606 -31.06 -2.82 -16.22
C ILE A 606 -31.82 -2.21 -17.42
N PRO A 607 -32.47 -1.04 -17.27
CA PRO A 607 -33.10 -0.37 -18.40
C PRO A 607 -32.05 0.11 -19.42
N TYR A 608 -32.29 -0.15 -20.70
CA TYR A 608 -31.48 0.40 -21.79
C TYR A 608 -31.76 1.89 -21.97
N MET A 609 -30.71 2.72 -21.94
CA MET A 609 -30.81 4.19 -22.02
C MET A 609 -30.16 4.79 -23.29
N GLY A 610 -29.70 3.96 -24.21
CA GLY A 610 -29.05 4.43 -25.44
C GLY A 610 -30.03 4.76 -26.59
N PRO A 611 -29.52 5.32 -27.71
CA PRO A 611 -30.30 5.53 -28.91
C PRO A 611 -30.73 4.20 -29.55
N VAL A 612 -31.95 4.12 -30.08
CA VAL A 612 -32.42 2.95 -30.85
C VAL A 612 -32.10 3.19 -32.34
N PRO A 613 -31.39 2.27 -33.02
CA PRO A 613 -31.07 2.44 -34.44
C PRO A 613 -32.35 2.50 -35.29
N ALA A 614 -32.35 3.36 -36.32
CA ALA A 614 -33.53 3.68 -37.13
C ALA A 614 -34.02 2.52 -38.02
N THR A 615 -33.26 1.43 -38.12
CA THR A 615 -33.53 0.24 -38.93
C THR A 615 -33.63 -1.01 -38.08
N THR A 616 -34.70 -1.14 -37.30
CA THR A 616 -35.11 -2.45 -36.77
C THR A 616 -36.14 -3.07 -37.72
N ALA A 617 -35.65 -3.75 -38.76
CA ALA A 617 -36.42 -4.85 -39.34
C ALA A 617 -36.51 -5.96 -38.27
N ALA A 618 -37.68 -6.58 -38.16
CA ALA A 618 -38.04 -7.58 -37.15
C ALA A 618 -36.93 -8.61 -36.88
N PRO A 619 -36.81 -9.14 -35.64
CA PRO A 619 -35.81 -10.15 -35.32
C PRO A 619 -36.05 -11.38 -36.20
N ALA A 620 -35.13 -11.64 -37.13
CA ALA A 620 -35.11 -12.90 -37.87
C ALA A 620 -34.86 -14.02 -36.85
N GLU A 621 -35.73 -15.03 -36.86
CA GLU A 621 -35.57 -16.28 -36.12
C GLU A 621 -34.23 -16.91 -36.51
N ALA A 622 -33.20 -16.67 -35.70
CA ALA A 622 -31.90 -17.30 -35.85
C ALA A 622 -31.95 -18.70 -35.22
N ASN A 623 -31.57 -19.68 -36.03
CA ASN A 623 -31.57 -21.11 -35.71
C ASN A 623 -30.90 -21.43 -34.36
N ALA A 624 -31.62 -22.20 -33.55
CA ALA A 624 -31.31 -22.55 -32.17
C ALA A 624 -30.36 -23.75 -32.01
N GLU A 625 -29.24 -23.83 -32.75
CA GLU A 625 -28.35 -25.01 -32.67
C GLU A 625 -26.85 -24.72 -32.45
N ALA A 626 -26.46 -23.53 -31.99
CA ALA A 626 -25.04 -23.27 -31.69
C ALA A 626 -24.81 -22.25 -30.56
N GLN A 627 -25.39 -22.42 -29.37
CA GLN A 627 -25.15 -21.46 -28.28
C GLN A 627 -25.43 -22.09 -26.91
N ASP A 628 -24.41 -22.65 -26.28
CA ASP A 628 -24.48 -22.97 -24.84
C ASP A 628 -23.20 -22.59 -24.06
N SER A 629 -22.23 -21.93 -24.71
CA SER A 629 -20.97 -21.50 -24.07
C SER A 629 -20.48 -20.09 -24.42
N ALA A 630 -21.10 -19.40 -25.39
CA ALA A 630 -20.66 -18.08 -25.88
C ALA A 630 -21.08 -16.84 -25.05
N PRO A 631 -22.30 -16.75 -24.46
CA PRO A 631 -22.79 -15.47 -23.92
C PRO A 631 -22.04 -14.99 -22.67
N HIS A 632 -21.44 -15.93 -21.92
CA HIS A 632 -20.75 -15.61 -20.69
C HIS A 632 -19.32 -15.07 -20.89
N THR A 633 -18.64 -15.48 -21.97
CA THR A 633 -17.33 -14.90 -22.34
C THR A 633 -17.49 -13.46 -22.84
N GLU A 634 -18.58 -13.18 -23.55
CA GLU A 634 -18.93 -11.83 -24.00
C GLU A 634 -19.21 -10.89 -22.81
N TYR A 635 -19.80 -11.39 -21.72
CA TYR A 635 -20.04 -10.60 -20.51
C TYR A 635 -18.75 -10.09 -19.87
N LEU A 636 -17.75 -10.94 -19.66
CA LEU A 636 -16.47 -10.51 -19.06
C LEU A 636 -15.75 -9.49 -19.95
N HIS A 637 -15.78 -9.69 -21.27
CA HIS A 637 -15.20 -8.74 -22.22
C HIS A 637 -15.96 -7.39 -22.19
N ALA A 638 -17.29 -7.43 -22.11
CA ALA A 638 -18.10 -6.23 -21.98
C ALA A 638 -17.78 -5.45 -20.68
N LEU A 639 -17.48 -6.14 -19.57
CA LEU A 639 -17.01 -5.49 -18.35
C LEU A 639 -15.67 -4.78 -18.53
N ASP A 640 -14.71 -5.40 -19.23
CA ASP A 640 -13.43 -4.74 -19.54
C ASP A 640 -13.68 -3.44 -20.35
N LYS A 641 -14.65 -3.43 -21.28
CA LYS A 641 -15.07 -2.24 -22.04
C LYS A 641 -15.72 -1.15 -21.17
N VAL A 642 -16.52 -1.54 -20.18
CA VAL A 642 -17.12 -0.59 -19.21
C VAL A 642 -16.04 0.09 -18.37
N VAL A 643 -15.05 -0.68 -17.91
CA VAL A 643 -13.90 -0.11 -17.17
C VAL A 643 -13.10 0.82 -18.07
N GLN A 644 -12.86 0.42 -19.32
CA GLN A 644 -12.19 1.25 -20.32
C GLN A 644 -12.90 2.60 -20.53
N ALA A 645 -14.23 2.59 -20.69
CA ALA A 645 -15.02 3.82 -20.85
C ALA A 645 -14.98 4.71 -19.60
N ALA A 646 -15.06 4.12 -18.39
CA ALA A 646 -14.96 4.86 -17.15
C ALA A 646 -13.57 5.50 -16.94
N LEU A 647 -12.51 4.80 -17.36
CA LEU A 647 -11.14 5.36 -17.40
C LEU A 647 -11.05 6.52 -18.39
N PHE A 648 -11.63 6.38 -19.58
CA PHE A 648 -11.66 7.45 -20.59
C PHE A 648 -12.39 8.71 -20.09
N GLN A 649 -13.57 8.57 -19.49
CA GLN A 649 -14.32 9.71 -18.93
C GLN A 649 -13.56 10.40 -17.79
N TYR A 650 -12.90 9.60 -16.94
CA TYR A 650 -12.06 10.13 -15.86
C TYR A 650 -10.85 10.90 -16.40
N TRP A 651 -10.19 10.36 -17.43
CA TRP A 651 -9.09 11.00 -18.14
C TRP A 651 -9.53 12.35 -18.74
N MET A 652 -10.63 12.37 -19.50
CA MET A 652 -11.19 13.58 -20.10
C MET A 652 -11.42 14.69 -19.07
N THR A 653 -12.11 14.36 -17.98
CA THR A 653 -12.42 15.31 -16.89
C THR A 653 -11.14 15.92 -16.31
N ARG A 654 -10.08 15.11 -16.14
CA ARG A 654 -8.80 15.57 -15.61
C ARG A 654 -8.03 16.43 -16.60
N VAL A 655 -8.04 16.09 -17.89
CA VAL A 655 -7.42 16.92 -18.93
C VAL A 655 -8.09 18.29 -18.96
N GLU A 656 -9.42 18.35 -18.94
CA GLU A 656 -10.18 19.59 -18.86
C GLU A 656 -9.86 20.41 -17.60
N GLU A 657 -9.76 19.77 -16.43
CA GLU A 657 -9.34 20.43 -15.19
C GLU A 657 -7.91 20.99 -15.28
N MET A 658 -6.98 20.24 -15.87
CA MET A 658 -5.60 20.67 -16.05
C MET A 658 -5.52 21.86 -17.00
N GLU A 659 -6.24 21.83 -18.11
CA GLU A 659 -6.35 22.98 -19.02
C GLU A 659 -6.97 24.19 -18.32
N LYS A 660 -8.04 24.00 -17.54
CA LYS A 660 -8.68 25.07 -16.78
C LYS A 660 -7.71 25.69 -15.77
N ARG A 661 -6.93 24.88 -15.05
CA ARG A 661 -5.87 25.36 -14.14
C ARG A 661 -4.79 26.14 -14.87
N LYS A 662 -4.36 25.65 -16.04
CA LYS A 662 -3.38 26.34 -16.88
C LYS A 662 -3.91 27.71 -17.34
N ARG A 663 -5.15 27.77 -17.82
CA ARG A 663 -5.82 29.03 -18.18
C ARG A 663 -5.93 30.00 -17.00
N MET A 664 -6.24 29.52 -15.80
CA MET A 664 -6.27 30.37 -14.59
C MET A 664 -4.89 30.92 -14.21
N GLN A 665 -3.84 30.10 -14.32
CA GLN A 665 -2.45 30.53 -14.07
C GLN A 665 -1.95 31.53 -15.12
N GLU A 666 -2.35 31.37 -16.38
CA GLU A 666 -2.04 32.32 -17.46
C GLU A 666 -2.77 33.67 -17.27
N VAL A 667 -4.00 33.65 -16.72
CA VAL A 667 -4.74 34.87 -16.36
C VAL A 667 -4.13 35.59 -15.15
N GLU A 668 -3.63 34.86 -14.15
CA GLU A 668 -2.89 35.45 -13.01
C GLU A 668 -1.51 35.98 -13.39
N ALA A 669 -0.87 35.41 -14.43
CA ALA A 669 0.42 35.85 -14.95
C ALA A 669 0.32 37.02 -15.94
N SER A 670 -0.89 37.41 -16.36
CA SER A 670 -1.07 38.56 -17.24
C SER A 670 -0.95 39.86 -16.41
N PRO A 671 0.03 40.74 -16.68
CA PRO A 671 0.15 41.98 -15.95
C PRO A 671 -1.08 42.83 -16.25
N VAL A 672 -1.82 43.20 -15.22
CA VAL A 672 -2.84 44.24 -15.32
C VAL A 672 -2.11 45.53 -15.68
N LEU A 673 -2.13 45.89 -16.97
CA LEU A 673 -1.76 47.21 -17.43
C LEU A 673 -2.81 48.19 -16.90
N TYR A 674 -2.47 48.88 -15.79
CA TYR A 674 -3.09 50.15 -15.41
C TYR A 674 -2.42 51.30 -16.13
#